data_AF-A0A2S5B9B6-F1
#
_entry.id   AF-A0A2S5B9B6-F1
#
_cell.length_a   1.000
_cell.length_b   1.000
_cell.length_c   1.000
_cell.angle_alpha   90.00
_cell.angle_beta   90.00
_cell.angle_gamma   90.00
#
_symmetry.space_group_name_H-M   'P 1'
#
loop_
_entity.id
_entity.type
_entity.pdbx_description
1 polymer ?
#
loop_
_entity_poly.entity_id
_entity_poly.type
_entity_poly.pdbx_seq_one_letter_code
_entity_poly.pdbx_strand_id
1 'polypeptide(L)'
;MSAFAVTLDELIASLNQAASRDDSLRADPARRHLDRATIRLERAYAALKLAGTRAPAQLLVRLRGRAQELEAALGEAEVQASTRTTLLARKVVDQIDHHLVKATASEERSPDHGTGHSRTPSADLPRRVPAQSAEVSGPSEQSAPARHPRAPSLGPGQGDDDAAAIVARRAKALSDCFFLHRLATGQVPANASLSTVLRAIFAARQSAEPAGSDPATLATDLEDRIRTQLRCAYFDSFRQAFDASDSDPDGPASIGTRSAQRQPAWNRLARDLIDATTGLIPSRLRPDRSLYPSSSDGSTMRAAVKQDLTSEQLPSDRAQFETACLGKMWRLARVLQRLCAPARDAQVRTLLDSLEPPAPTSGASAVSLVNLVERVLDLAEAMRGDLDRFKSAASEHMVDAMSEADLQEIIKQEAAELERATVTEWCGGEEGVRWSLRAWIRRDFLTPATSSSEARPVPSPEPTRVDFIGALVDSLFSTRSVALTDLGRLVTNPSELSRPAAEATAAEPVASTARDDNPLPPALVVLAPLLFELQNLLQALGILAAIATLLVSTVGPAEDPHGLDRLFQRLWTILEQNISRAPSHSAELRSDSEVDLASTFEYADSTRLANLADELVSYLSQPTNGRTPPQLATMERVRSGVDRILRYEDPVWKLLMRRLRDGAQAALLRAIAEEGLRPNGATTSARVPSVLRTGRMASSRPAPAANEYERPSPLISPIKGFDHPPFLAAKVEEVLQTKLLVGVYRHVEQVWGDVFRWPGSGEEAAMPV
;
A
#
# COMPACT_ATOMS: atom_id res chain seq x y z
N MET A 1 -37.90 -1.45 14.99
CA MET A 1 -38.53 -1.96 13.75
C MET A 1 -40.01 -1.59 13.63
N SER A 2 -40.90 -1.94 14.56
CA SER A 2 -42.34 -1.61 14.41
C SER A 2 -42.62 -0.09 14.33
N ALA A 3 -42.05 0.71 15.23
CA ALA A 3 -42.23 2.18 15.20
C ALA A 3 -41.58 2.84 13.95
N PHE A 4 -40.43 2.34 13.53
CA PHE A 4 -39.72 2.78 12.32
C PHE A 4 -40.51 2.47 11.04
N ALA A 5 -41.10 1.28 10.95
CA ALA A 5 -41.94 0.88 9.83
C ALA A 5 -43.17 1.81 9.71
N VAL A 6 -43.81 2.14 10.83
CA VAL A 6 -44.98 3.04 10.85
C VAL A 6 -44.62 4.44 10.35
N THR A 7 -43.48 5.01 10.77
CA THR A 7 -43.06 6.35 10.30
C THR A 7 -42.70 6.35 8.82
N LEU A 8 -42.12 5.27 8.30
CA LEU A 8 -41.78 5.14 6.89
C LEU A 8 -43.03 4.91 6.01
N ASP A 9 -43.99 4.11 6.49
CA ASP A 9 -45.30 3.96 5.85
C ASP A 9 -46.09 5.28 5.85
N GLU A 10 -46.03 6.08 6.93
CA GLU A 10 -46.62 7.42 6.99
C GLU A 10 -45.98 8.39 5.99
N LEU A 11 -44.64 8.37 5.88
CA LEU A 11 -43.91 9.19 4.91
C LEU A 11 -44.30 8.82 3.47
N ILE A 12 -44.29 7.53 3.12
CA ILE A 12 -44.66 7.04 1.79
C ILE A 12 -46.12 7.39 1.48
N ALA A 13 -47.05 7.23 2.43
CA ALA A 13 -48.44 7.61 2.24
C ALA A 13 -48.58 9.13 2.00
N SER A 14 -47.82 9.96 2.72
CA SER A 14 -47.80 11.42 2.54
C SER A 14 -47.27 11.82 1.15
N LEU A 15 -46.23 11.15 0.66
CA LEU A 15 -45.63 11.41 -0.66
C LEU A 15 -46.60 11.02 -1.78
N ASN A 16 -47.25 9.85 -1.66
CA ASN A 16 -48.25 9.40 -2.63
C ASN A 16 -49.49 10.30 -2.65
N GLN A 17 -49.91 10.84 -1.51
CA GLN A 17 -50.97 11.86 -1.45
C GLN A 17 -50.54 13.17 -2.13
N ALA A 18 -49.30 13.62 -1.92
CA ALA A 18 -48.77 14.81 -2.58
C ALA A 18 -48.69 14.62 -4.10
N ALA A 19 -48.25 13.43 -4.56
CA ALA A 19 -48.19 13.09 -5.97
C ALA A 19 -49.59 13.11 -6.63
N SER A 20 -50.61 12.59 -5.94
CA SER A 20 -51.98 12.47 -6.48
C SER A 20 -52.75 13.78 -6.66
N ARG A 21 -52.34 14.87 -5.99
CA ARG A 21 -53.12 16.12 -5.94
C ARG A 21 -52.97 17.05 -7.16
N ASP A 22 -52.00 16.83 -8.04
CA ASP A 22 -51.71 17.77 -9.14
C ASP A 22 -51.20 17.05 -10.40
N ASP A 23 -52.11 16.60 -11.25
CA ASP A 23 -51.77 16.01 -12.56
C ASP A 23 -51.29 17.05 -13.58
N SER A 24 -51.55 18.34 -13.33
CA SER A 24 -51.19 19.46 -14.20
C SER A 24 -49.68 19.81 -14.18
N LEU A 25 -48.91 19.26 -13.23
CA LEU A 25 -47.52 19.65 -12.96
C LEU A 25 -46.49 18.56 -13.30
N ARG A 26 -46.84 17.51 -14.05
CA ARG A 26 -45.90 16.45 -14.48
C ARG A 26 -44.73 16.95 -15.36
N ALA A 27 -44.74 18.21 -15.79
CA ALA A 27 -43.67 18.83 -16.55
C ALA A 27 -42.50 19.31 -15.67
N ASP A 28 -42.69 19.48 -14.35
CA ASP A 28 -41.66 20.02 -13.47
C ASP A 28 -40.54 18.99 -13.20
N PRO A 29 -39.27 19.29 -13.54
CA PRO A 29 -38.14 18.40 -13.26
C PRO A 29 -37.97 18.07 -11.77
N ALA A 30 -38.25 19.01 -10.86
CA ALA A 30 -38.13 18.78 -9.42
C ALA A 30 -39.13 17.73 -8.92
N ARG A 31 -40.35 17.75 -9.48
CA ARG A 31 -41.39 16.75 -9.15
C ARG A 31 -41.04 15.36 -9.68
N ARG A 32 -40.44 15.27 -10.86
CA ARG A 32 -39.92 14.00 -11.40
C ARG A 32 -38.79 13.44 -10.55
N HIS A 33 -37.93 14.31 -10.00
CA HIS A 33 -36.90 13.91 -9.05
C HIS A 33 -37.53 13.33 -7.78
N LEU A 34 -38.53 14.01 -7.21
CA LEU A 34 -39.28 13.56 -6.04
C LEU A 34 -39.99 12.21 -6.27
N ASP A 35 -40.67 12.03 -7.41
CA ASP A 35 -41.34 10.77 -7.74
C ASP A 35 -40.34 9.60 -7.86
N ARG A 36 -39.19 9.84 -8.50
CA ARG A 36 -38.11 8.83 -8.61
C ARG A 36 -37.53 8.47 -7.26
N ALA A 37 -37.23 9.46 -6.42
CA ALA A 37 -36.74 9.24 -5.06
C ALA A 37 -37.74 8.44 -4.23
N THR A 38 -39.04 8.76 -4.35
CA THR A 38 -40.13 8.04 -3.66
C THR A 38 -40.19 6.57 -4.09
N ILE A 39 -40.17 6.26 -5.39
CA ILE A 39 -40.18 4.87 -5.90
C ILE A 39 -38.93 4.10 -5.44
N ARG A 40 -37.76 4.73 -5.43
CA ARG A 40 -36.51 4.11 -4.97
C ARG A 40 -36.58 3.80 -3.47
N LEU A 41 -37.15 4.70 -2.67
CA LEU A 41 -37.38 4.48 -1.24
C LEU A 41 -38.36 3.33 -0.99
N GLU A 42 -39.48 3.27 -1.72
CA GLU A 42 -40.47 2.19 -1.63
C GLU A 42 -39.84 0.81 -1.92
N ARG A 43 -39.00 0.71 -2.96
CA ARG A 43 -38.30 -0.54 -3.31
C ARG A 43 -37.29 -0.96 -2.25
N ALA A 44 -36.49 -0.02 -1.75
CA ALA A 44 -35.55 -0.30 -0.67
C ALA A 44 -36.27 -0.77 0.60
N TYR A 45 -37.42 -0.15 0.91
CA TYR A 45 -38.23 -0.53 2.05
C TYR A 45 -38.91 -1.89 1.86
N ALA A 46 -39.41 -2.20 0.67
CA ALA A 46 -39.97 -3.53 0.36
C ALA A 46 -38.92 -4.64 0.53
N ALA A 47 -37.68 -4.41 0.08
CA ALA A 47 -36.56 -5.33 0.31
C ALA A 47 -36.26 -5.51 1.80
N LEU A 48 -36.30 -4.44 2.59
CA LEU A 48 -36.14 -4.52 4.04
C LEU A 48 -37.29 -5.31 4.70
N LYS A 49 -38.54 -5.06 4.29
CA LYS A 49 -39.73 -5.79 4.77
C LYS A 49 -39.63 -7.30 4.48
N LEU A 50 -39.17 -7.68 3.29
CA LEU A 50 -38.95 -9.08 2.91
C LEU A 50 -37.87 -9.77 3.75
N ALA A 51 -36.80 -9.06 4.10
CA ALA A 51 -35.73 -9.59 4.93
C ALA A 51 -36.10 -9.73 6.41
N GLY A 52 -37.15 -9.02 6.87
CA GLY A 52 -37.69 -9.12 8.21
C GLY A 52 -36.74 -8.59 9.30
N THR A 53 -36.81 -9.16 10.50
CA THR A 53 -35.99 -8.73 11.66
C THR A 53 -34.51 -9.08 11.55
N ARG A 54 -34.14 -9.92 10.56
CA ARG A 54 -32.76 -10.34 10.29
C ARG A 54 -32.18 -9.67 9.04
N ALA A 55 -32.68 -8.48 8.69
CA ALA A 55 -32.16 -7.75 7.55
C ALA A 55 -30.67 -7.42 7.73
N PRO A 56 -29.80 -7.73 6.73
CA PRO A 56 -28.38 -7.38 6.81
C PRO A 56 -28.20 -5.85 6.85
N ALA A 57 -27.17 -5.38 7.55
CA ALA A 57 -26.88 -3.95 7.72
C ALA A 57 -26.80 -3.17 6.39
N GLN A 58 -26.37 -3.84 5.32
CA GLN A 58 -26.32 -3.31 3.96
C GLN A 58 -27.68 -2.80 3.46
N LEU A 59 -28.79 -3.46 3.82
CA LEU A 59 -30.14 -2.99 3.44
C LEU A 59 -30.53 -1.71 4.18
N LEU A 60 -30.09 -1.54 5.44
CA LEU A 60 -30.31 -0.31 6.20
C LEU A 60 -29.46 0.85 5.65
N VAL A 61 -28.20 0.60 5.27
CA VAL A 61 -27.35 1.59 4.59
C VAL A 61 -27.98 2.02 3.27
N ARG A 62 -28.49 1.07 2.49
CA ARG A 62 -29.18 1.37 1.22
C ARG A 62 -30.44 2.20 1.44
N LEU A 63 -31.24 1.87 2.46
CA LEU A 63 -32.43 2.62 2.81
C LEU A 63 -32.10 4.04 3.27
N ARG A 64 -31.02 4.23 4.03
CA ARG A 64 -30.50 5.54 4.44
C ARG A 64 -30.21 6.44 3.25
N GLY A 65 -29.43 5.92 2.29
CA GLY A 65 -29.08 6.68 1.08
C GLY A 65 -30.32 7.14 0.30
N ARG A 66 -31.36 6.29 0.21
CA ARG A 66 -32.62 6.67 -0.45
C ARG A 66 -33.46 7.66 0.34
N ALA A 67 -33.42 7.62 1.67
CA ALA A 67 -34.08 8.61 2.50
C ALA A 67 -33.41 10.00 2.40
N GLN A 68 -32.07 10.05 2.31
CA GLN A 68 -31.32 11.29 2.09
C GLN A 68 -31.55 11.87 0.69
N GLU A 69 -31.57 11.02 -0.34
CA GLU A 69 -31.94 11.41 -1.71
C GLU A 69 -33.34 12.05 -1.73
N LEU A 70 -34.30 11.47 -1.02
CA LEU A 70 -35.64 12.02 -0.87
C LEU A 70 -35.64 13.37 -0.12
N GLU A 71 -34.85 13.51 0.95
CA GLU A 71 -34.73 14.77 1.70
C GLU A 71 -34.19 15.90 0.80
N ALA A 72 -33.16 15.61 -0.01
CA ALA A 72 -32.63 16.55 -0.99
C ALA A 72 -33.68 16.91 -2.06
N ALA A 73 -34.38 15.92 -2.61
CA ALA A 73 -35.44 16.16 -3.60
C ALA A 73 -36.62 16.97 -3.02
N LEU A 74 -36.95 16.78 -1.75
CA LEU A 74 -37.95 17.59 -1.04
C LEU A 74 -37.50 19.04 -0.82
N GLY A 75 -36.19 19.26 -0.59
CA GLY A 75 -35.59 20.59 -0.52
C GLY A 75 -35.61 21.32 -1.87
N GLU A 76 -35.32 20.62 -2.97
CA GLU A 76 -35.40 21.20 -4.32
C GLU A 76 -36.84 21.52 -4.75
N ALA A 77 -37.81 20.72 -4.30
CA ALA A 77 -39.23 20.91 -4.59
C ALA A 77 -39.93 21.93 -3.66
N GLU A 78 -39.16 22.81 -2.99
CA GLU A 78 -39.51 23.71 -1.86
C GLU A 78 -40.81 24.53 -2.01
N VAL A 79 -41.40 24.59 -3.21
CA VAL A 79 -42.64 25.32 -3.51
C VAL A 79 -43.91 24.52 -3.17
N GLN A 80 -43.85 23.19 -3.00
CA GLN A 80 -45.07 22.36 -2.86
C GLN A 80 -45.06 21.29 -1.75
N ALA A 81 -43.90 20.89 -1.24
CA ALA A 81 -43.84 19.92 -0.17
C ALA A 81 -44.31 20.54 1.15
N SER A 82 -45.25 19.89 1.85
CA SER A 82 -45.63 20.31 3.20
C SER A 82 -44.42 20.22 4.12
N THR A 83 -44.18 21.24 4.96
CA THR A 83 -43.16 21.23 6.02
C THR A 83 -43.21 19.93 6.85
N ARG A 84 -44.39 19.32 6.97
CA ARG A 84 -44.59 18.02 7.63
C ARG A 84 -43.85 16.88 6.90
N THR A 85 -43.89 16.82 5.58
CA THR A 85 -43.25 15.75 4.78
C THR A 85 -41.73 15.83 4.88
N THR A 86 -41.16 17.03 4.85
CA THR A 86 -39.72 17.26 5.05
C THR A 86 -39.28 16.84 6.46
N LEU A 87 -40.05 17.19 7.49
CA LEU A 87 -39.77 16.76 8.87
C LEU A 87 -39.86 15.23 9.03
N LEU A 88 -40.79 14.57 8.35
CA LEU A 88 -40.90 13.11 8.36
C LEU A 88 -39.71 12.43 7.66
N ALA A 89 -39.25 12.96 6.52
CA ALA A 89 -38.08 12.43 5.81
C ALA A 89 -36.82 12.50 6.68
N ARG A 90 -36.56 13.66 7.30
CA ARG A 90 -35.44 13.85 8.22
C ARG A 90 -35.51 12.92 9.43
N LYS A 91 -36.70 12.78 10.03
CA LYS A 91 -36.94 11.86 11.15
C LYS A 91 -36.68 10.39 10.77
N VAL A 92 -36.98 9.99 9.53
CA VAL A 92 -36.67 8.64 9.03
C VAL A 92 -35.15 8.44 8.92
N VAL A 93 -34.39 9.42 8.41
CA VAL A 93 -32.92 9.36 8.34
C VAL A 93 -32.32 9.18 9.74
N ASP A 94 -32.75 10.00 10.71
CA ASP A 94 -32.27 9.92 12.10
C ASP A 94 -32.55 8.54 12.74
N GLN A 95 -33.72 7.96 12.44
CA GLN A 95 -34.08 6.62 12.93
C GLN A 95 -33.27 5.49 12.28
N ILE A 96 -32.91 5.62 11.00
CA ILE A 96 -32.04 4.66 10.31
C ILE A 96 -30.63 4.69 10.93
N ASP A 97 -30.11 5.88 11.22
CA ASP A 97 -28.80 6.05 11.86
C ASP A 97 -28.77 5.41 13.24
N HIS A 98 -29.82 5.61 14.05
CA HIS A 98 -29.96 4.92 15.33
C HIS A 98 -29.98 3.39 15.18
N HIS A 99 -30.64 2.86 14.15
CA HIS A 99 -30.70 1.42 13.89
C HIS A 99 -29.39 0.85 13.36
N LEU A 100 -28.62 1.60 12.56
CA LEU A 100 -27.29 1.20 12.08
C LEU A 100 -26.27 1.14 13.22
N VAL A 101 -26.26 2.13 14.11
CA VAL A 101 -25.42 2.11 15.32
C VAL A 101 -25.77 0.91 16.21
N LYS A 102 -27.06 0.59 16.36
CA LYS A 102 -27.49 -0.58 17.13
C LYS A 102 -27.12 -1.91 16.46
N ALA A 103 -27.22 -2.01 15.14
CA ALA A 103 -26.88 -3.24 14.40
C ALA A 103 -25.38 -3.54 14.48
N THR A 104 -24.54 -2.53 14.27
CA THR A 104 -23.08 -2.62 14.38
C THR A 104 -22.62 -2.93 15.80
N ALA A 105 -23.19 -2.26 16.82
CA ALA A 105 -22.88 -2.55 18.23
C ALA A 105 -23.36 -3.92 18.71
N SER A 106 -24.37 -4.52 18.05
CA SER A 106 -24.90 -5.84 18.43
C SER A 106 -24.14 -6.99 17.77
N GLU A 107 -23.48 -6.77 16.62
CA GLU A 107 -22.55 -7.73 16.02
C GLU A 107 -21.28 -7.91 16.87
N GLU A 108 -20.86 -6.87 17.60
CA GLU A 108 -19.68 -6.93 18.48
C GLU A 108 -19.92 -7.61 19.84
N ARG A 109 -21.18 -7.89 20.22
CA ARG A 109 -21.55 -8.33 21.60
C ARG A 109 -22.25 -9.69 21.72
N SER A 110 -22.13 -10.58 20.75
CA SER A 110 -22.65 -11.95 20.90
C SER A 110 -21.53 -12.95 21.22
N PRO A 111 -21.30 -13.30 22.51
CA PRO A 111 -20.60 -14.53 22.83
C PRO A 111 -21.55 -15.71 22.65
N ASP A 112 -21.04 -16.75 21.99
CA ASP A 112 -21.67 -18.04 21.70
C ASP A 112 -22.53 -18.59 22.83
N HIS A 113 -23.85 -18.65 22.63
CA HIS A 113 -24.73 -19.64 23.25
C HIS A 113 -25.85 -19.99 22.25
N GLY A 114 -25.83 -21.20 21.70
CA GLY A 114 -26.96 -21.66 20.88
C GLY A 114 -26.74 -22.87 20.00
N THR A 115 -26.41 -24.01 20.62
CA THR A 115 -26.67 -25.36 20.08
C THR A 115 -28.06 -25.47 19.45
N GLY A 116 -28.12 -25.84 18.16
CA GLY A 116 -29.36 -26.13 17.44
C GLY A 116 -29.17 -27.31 16.50
N HIS A 117 -29.38 -28.52 17.03
CA HIS A 117 -29.37 -29.77 16.28
C HIS A 117 -30.46 -29.80 15.21
N SER A 118 -30.08 -29.96 13.94
CA SER A 118 -30.96 -30.50 12.91
C SER A 118 -30.64 -31.99 12.74
N ARG A 119 -31.68 -32.81 12.98
CA ARG A 119 -31.68 -34.26 12.89
C ARG A 119 -31.79 -34.71 11.43
N THR A 120 -30.93 -35.63 11.02
CA THR A 120 -31.33 -36.71 10.09
C THR A 120 -30.73 -38.03 10.60
N PRO A 121 -31.48 -39.16 10.52
CA PRO A 121 -31.07 -40.42 11.10
C PRO A 121 -30.36 -41.28 10.07
N SER A 122 -29.27 -41.97 10.46
CA SER A 122 -28.99 -43.35 10.04
C SER A 122 -27.73 -43.92 10.70
N ALA A 123 -27.94 -45.10 11.30
CA ALA A 123 -27.05 -46.25 11.42
C ALA A 123 -25.79 -46.18 12.31
N ASP A 124 -25.96 -46.74 13.53
CA ASP A 124 -25.19 -47.85 14.12
C ASP A 124 -23.68 -47.97 13.85
N LEU A 125 -22.88 -47.84 14.93
CA LEU A 125 -22.08 -48.93 15.54
C LEU A 125 -21.29 -48.43 16.78
N PRO A 126 -20.86 -49.30 17.71
CA PRO A 126 -20.67 -48.93 19.12
C PRO A 126 -19.22 -48.90 19.64
N ARG A 127 -19.07 -48.25 20.80
CA ARG A 127 -18.12 -48.50 21.92
C ARG A 127 -16.61 -48.32 21.66
N ARG A 128 -15.99 -47.38 22.41
CA ARG A 128 -15.24 -47.68 23.65
C ARG A 128 -14.72 -46.39 24.33
N VAL A 129 -14.95 -46.33 25.64
CA VAL A 129 -14.33 -45.41 26.63
C VAL A 129 -13.19 -46.20 27.32
N PRO A 130 -12.13 -45.54 27.78
CA PRO A 130 -11.90 -45.36 29.23
C PRO A 130 -11.48 -43.90 29.53
N ALA A 131 -12.09 -43.15 30.45
CA ALA A 131 -12.02 -43.26 31.91
C ALA A 131 -10.58 -43.38 32.44
N GLN A 132 -10.00 -42.28 32.93
CA GLN A 132 -9.07 -42.32 34.05
C GLN A 132 -9.09 -40.99 34.82
N SER A 133 -9.51 -41.14 36.07
CA SER A 133 -9.43 -40.20 37.18
C SER A 133 -7.99 -40.04 37.65
N ALA A 134 -7.62 -38.87 38.16
CA ALA A 134 -6.81 -38.75 39.38
C ALA A 134 -6.84 -37.31 39.90
N GLU A 135 -7.53 -37.15 41.01
CA GLU A 135 -7.37 -36.06 41.98
C GLU A 135 -5.94 -36.08 42.54
N VAL A 136 -5.28 -34.93 42.67
CA VAL A 136 -4.35 -34.66 43.77
C VAL A 136 -4.51 -33.19 44.18
N SER A 137 -5.15 -33.01 45.33
CA SER A 137 -5.16 -31.77 46.11
C SER A 137 -3.89 -31.69 46.96
N GLY A 138 -3.27 -30.52 47.04
CA GLY A 138 -2.25 -30.21 48.06
C GLY A 138 -1.74 -28.76 47.96
N PRO A 139 -1.46 -28.08 49.09
CA PRO A 139 -1.81 -26.67 49.25
C PRO A 139 -0.61 -25.69 49.31
N SER A 140 -0.96 -24.42 49.11
CA SER A 140 -0.36 -23.19 49.68
C SER A 140 1.15 -23.01 49.66
N GLU A 141 1.59 -21.98 48.93
CA GLU A 141 2.57 -21.03 49.47
C GLU A 141 2.37 -19.62 48.91
N GLN A 142 2.14 -18.69 49.82
CA GLN A 142 2.01 -17.26 49.59
C GLN A 142 3.40 -16.68 49.32
N SER A 143 3.57 -15.99 48.18
CA SER A 143 4.65 -15.02 48.01
C SER A 143 4.11 -13.74 47.40
N ALA A 144 4.47 -12.63 48.05
CA ALA A 144 4.03 -11.27 47.81
C ALA A 144 4.45 -10.75 46.41
N PRO A 145 3.64 -9.89 45.76
CA PRO A 145 4.11 -9.18 44.58
C PRO A 145 4.81 -7.87 44.99
N ALA A 146 6.04 -7.73 44.52
CA ALA A 146 6.77 -6.47 44.49
C ALA A 146 6.02 -5.44 43.63
N ARG A 147 5.84 -4.24 44.19
CA ARG A 147 5.23 -3.09 43.50
C ARG A 147 6.16 -2.60 42.39
N HIS A 148 5.79 -2.83 41.13
CA HIS A 148 6.27 -2.04 40.01
C HIS A 148 5.45 -0.74 39.86
N PRO A 149 6.07 0.38 39.45
CA PRO A 149 5.37 1.66 39.29
C PRO A 149 4.35 1.56 38.16
N ARG A 150 3.09 1.85 38.49
CA ARG A 150 1.98 2.02 37.54
C ARG A 150 2.32 3.15 36.56
N ALA A 151 2.44 2.82 35.28
CA ALA A 151 2.39 3.79 34.21
C ALA A 151 1.03 4.52 34.22
N PRO A 152 0.96 5.80 33.83
CA PRO A 152 -0.28 6.56 33.83
C PRO A 152 -1.28 5.93 32.86
N SER A 153 -2.44 5.54 33.38
CA SER A 153 -3.57 5.05 32.59
C SER A 153 -4.14 6.20 31.76
N LEU A 154 -3.88 6.19 30.46
CA LEU A 154 -4.60 7.02 29.48
C LEU A 154 -6.09 6.62 29.49
N GLY A 155 -6.97 7.61 29.44
CA GLY A 155 -8.42 7.41 29.54
C GLY A 155 -8.98 6.58 28.37
N PRO A 156 -10.02 5.76 28.59
CA PRO A 156 -10.53 4.76 27.64
C PRO A 156 -11.33 5.33 26.45
N GLY A 157 -10.99 6.52 25.95
CA GLY A 157 -11.72 7.15 24.84
C GLY A 157 -10.87 7.96 23.86
N GLN A 158 -9.56 8.12 24.11
CA GLN A 158 -8.69 8.92 23.24
C GLN A 158 -7.90 8.05 22.22
N GLY A 159 -7.81 6.74 22.45
CA GLY A 159 -7.02 5.83 21.60
C GLY A 159 -7.68 5.44 20.27
N ASP A 160 -9.01 5.41 20.20
CA ASP A 160 -9.73 4.92 19.01
C ASP A 160 -9.72 5.94 17.86
N ASP A 161 -9.86 7.23 18.19
CA ASP A 161 -9.78 8.33 17.21
C ASP A 161 -8.36 8.46 16.63
N ASP A 162 -7.34 8.26 17.47
CA ASP A 162 -5.94 8.24 17.04
C ASP A 162 -5.66 7.02 16.12
N ALA A 163 -6.22 5.85 16.44
CA ALA A 163 -6.08 4.65 15.61
C ALA A 163 -6.71 4.84 14.22
N ALA A 164 -7.92 5.41 14.15
CA ALA A 164 -8.60 5.70 12.88
C ALA A 164 -7.81 6.70 12.02
N ALA A 165 -7.28 7.76 12.63
CA ALA A 165 -6.45 8.76 11.94
C ALA A 165 -5.13 8.16 11.42
N ILE A 166 -4.50 7.25 12.19
CA ILE A 166 -3.31 6.52 11.77
C ILE A 166 -3.62 5.60 10.59
N VAL A 167 -4.73 4.84 10.65
CA VAL A 167 -5.16 3.95 9.56
C VAL A 167 -5.44 4.74 8.29
N ALA A 168 -6.13 5.87 8.37
CA ALA A 168 -6.43 6.73 7.21
C ALA A 168 -5.14 7.30 6.57
N ARG A 169 -4.19 7.78 7.39
CA ARG A 169 -2.89 8.28 6.91
C ARG A 169 -2.10 7.18 6.20
N ARG A 170 -2.10 5.96 6.75
CA ARG A 170 -1.41 4.81 6.18
C ARG A 170 -2.07 4.31 4.89
N ALA A 171 -3.40 4.26 4.84
CA ALA A 171 -4.14 3.92 3.62
C ALA A 171 -3.82 4.90 2.49
N LYS A 172 -3.75 6.20 2.79
CA LYS A 172 -3.30 7.21 1.84
C LYS A 172 -1.86 6.97 1.37
N ALA A 173 -0.93 6.72 2.29
CA ALA A 173 0.47 6.45 1.94
C ALA A 173 0.62 5.21 1.03
N LEU A 174 -0.16 4.15 1.26
CA LEU A 174 -0.17 2.99 0.36
C LEU A 174 -0.77 3.28 -1.00
N SER A 175 -1.86 4.05 -1.02
CA SER A 175 -2.47 4.48 -2.28
C SER A 175 -1.45 5.26 -3.09
N ASP A 176 -0.69 6.17 -2.46
CA ASP A 176 0.34 6.97 -3.10
C ASP A 176 1.51 6.09 -3.59
N CYS A 177 2.01 5.15 -2.76
CA CYS A 177 3.07 4.21 -3.14
C CYS A 177 2.66 3.30 -4.32
N PHE A 178 1.46 2.71 -4.23
CA PHE A 178 0.92 1.84 -5.28
C PHE A 178 0.74 2.60 -6.59
N PHE A 179 0.22 3.82 -6.51
CA PHE A 179 0.03 4.67 -7.66
C PHE A 179 1.36 5.03 -8.34
N LEU A 180 2.37 5.45 -7.56
CA LEU A 180 3.71 5.71 -8.08
C LEU A 180 4.35 4.45 -8.68
N HIS A 181 4.18 3.28 -8.05
CA HIS A 181 4.64 2.00 -8.59
C HIS A 181 3.98 1.66 -9.94
N ARG A 182 2.66 1.90 -10.11
CA ARG A 182 1.98 1.69 -11.39
C ARG A 182 2.49 2.62 -12.50
N LEU A 183 2.79 3.87 -12.16
CA LEU A 183 3.40 4.82 -13.12
C LEU A 183 4.81 4.38 -13.51
N ALA A 184 5.62 3.98 -12.52
CA ALA A 184 6.96 3.47 -12.69
C ALA A 184 7.02 2.22 -13.59
N THR A 185 6.06 1.31 -13.44
CA THR A 185 6.02 0.05 -14.22
C THR A 185 5.40 0.20 -15.61
N GLY A 186 5.09 1.43 -16.04
CA GLY A 186 4.58 1.70 -17.38
C GLY A 186 3.14 1.24 -17.60
N GLN A 187 2.40 0.94 -16.54
CA GLN A 187 0.95 0.73 -16.62
C GLN A 187 0.20 2.07 -16.68
N VAL A 188 0.70 3.00 -17.51
CA VAL A 188 -0.01 4.23 -17.83
C VAL A 188 -1.18 3.83 -18.75
N PRO A 189 -2.41 4.32 -18.52
CA PRO A 189 -3.52 4.04 -19.42
C PRO A 189 -3.13 4.38 -20.86
N ALA A 190 -3.40 3.48 -21.80
CA ALA A 190 -2.89 3.51 -23.18
C ALA A 190 -3.15 4.83 -23.97
N ASN A 191 -4.02 5.69 -23.43
CA ASN A 191 -4.42 6.95 -24.05
C ASN A 191 -3.80 8.20 -23.40
N ALA A 192 -2.94 8.06 -22.38
CA ALA A 192 -2.31 9.18 -21.70
C ALA A 192 -0.78 9.07 -21.75
N SER A 193 -0.09 10.17 -22.07
CA SER A 193 1.35 10.24 -21.87
C SER A 193 1.66 10.31 -20.38
N LEU A 194 2.79 9.76 -19.95
CA LEU A 194 3.25 9.84 -18.56
C LEU A 194 3.30 11.31 -18.07
N SER A 195 3.77 12.21 -18.93
CA SER A 195 3.79 13.65 -18.67
C SER A 195 2.40 14.24 -18.38
N THR A 196 1.37 13.82 -19.11
CA THR A 196 -0.02 14.29 -18.90
C THR A 196 -0.55 13.79 -17.57
N VAL A 197 -0.28 12.53 -17.23
CA VAL A 197 -0.69 11.95 -15.94
C VAL A 197 0.01 12.67 -14.78
N LEU A 198 1.33 12.89 -14.89
CA LEU A 198 2.10 13.65 -13.90
C LEU A 198 1.60 15.07 -13.72
N ARG A 199 1.33 15.80 -14.81
CA ARG A 199 0.73 17.14 -14.71
C ARG A 199 -0.62 17.11 -14.01
N ALA A 200 -1.47 16.13 -14.30
CA ALA A 200 -2.76 15.99 -13.63
C ALA A 200 -2.61 15.70 -12.12
N ILE A 201 -1.62 14.88 -11.73
CA ILE A 201 -1.33 14.60 -10.31
C ILE A 201 -0.79 15.84 -9.60
N PHE A 202 0.20 16.51 -10.18
CA PHE A 202 0.76 17.73 -9.61
C PHE A 202 -0.28 18.83 -9.53
N ALA A 203 -1.11 19.00 -10.57
CA ALA A 203 -2.24 19.92 -10.57
C ALA A 203 -3.28 19.56 -9.52
N ALA A 204 -3.65 18.28 -9.36
CA ALA A 204 -4.59 17.84 -8.32
C ALA A 204 -4.04 18.05 -6.89
N ARG A 205 -2.73 17.90 -6.72
CA ARG A 205 -2.04 18.14 -5.44
C ARG A 205 -1.97 19.64 -5.13
N GLN A 206 -1.86 20.49 -6.14
CA GLN A 206 -1.89 21.95 -6.02
C GLN A 206 -3.33 22.49 -5.87
N SER A 207 -4.32 21.88 -6.52
CA SER A 207 -5.73 22.30 -6.50
C SER A 207 -6.50 21.83 -5.27
N ALA A 208 -5.86 21.05 -4.39
CA ALA A 208 -6.44 20.66 -3.11
C ALA A 208 -6.47 21.83 -2.10
N GLU A 209 -5.94 23.01 -2.45
CA GLU A 209 -6.26 24.25 -1.74
C GLU A 209 -7.59 24.84 -2.23
N PRO A 210 -8.51 25.22 -1.30
CA PRO A 210 -9.86 25.64 -1.65
C PRO A 210 -9.83 26.98 -2.39
N ALA A 211 -9.94 26.93 -3.72
CA ALA A 211 -10.13 28.11 -4.55
C ALA A 211 -11.59 28.59 -4.44
N GLY A 212 -11.83 29.64 -3.64
CA GLY A 212 -13.14 30.25 -3.54
C GLY A 212 -13.20 31.53 -2.70
N SER A 213 -13.08 32.67 -3.38
CA SER A 213 -13.38 34.05 -2.95
C SER A 213 -12.39 34.75 -2.00
N ASP A 214 -12.52 36.08 -1.95
CA ASP A 214 -11.70 37.10 -1.28
C ASP A 214 -11.85 37.19 0.28
N PRO A 215 -11.94 36.09 1.07
CA PRO A 215 -11.47 36.06 2.46
C PRO A 215 -9.98 35.78 2.67
N ALA A 216 -9.21 35.49 1.63
CA ALA A 216 -7.80 35.07 1.75
C ALA A 216 -6.92 36.09 2.49
N THR A 217 -7.13 37.40 2.30
CA THR A 217 -6.34 38.44 2.96
C THR A 217 -6.64 38.58 4.46
N LEU A 218 -7.90 38.40 4.88
CA LEU A 218 -8.29 38.39 6.29
C LEU A 218 -7.91 37.07 6.98
N ALA A 219 -8.00 35.95 6.26
CA ALA A 219 -7.54 34.66 6.74
C ALA A 219 -6.02 34.63 6.91
N THR A 220 -5.24 35.20 5.97
CA THR A 220 -3.79 35.33 6.11
C THR A 220 -3.42 36.27 7.25
N ASP A 221 -4.13 37.39 7.44
CA ASP A 221 -3.84 38.32 8.55
C ASP A 221 -4.18 37.70 9.93
N LEU A 222 -5.29 36.96 10.02
CA LEU A 222 -5.65 36.21 11.22
C LEU A 222 -4.66 35.06 11.47
N GLU A 223 -4.31 34.30 10.44
CA GLU A 223 -3.35 33.20 10.52
C GLU A 223 -1.97 33.72 10.91
N ASP A 224 -1.51 34.83 10.33
CA ASP A 224 -0.25 35.48 10.68
C ASP A 224 -0.26 35.97 12.13
N ARG A 225 -1.39 36.52 12.61
CA ARG A 225 -1.54 36.92 14.02
C ARG A 225 -1.54 35.71 14.95
N ILE A 226 -2.26 34.64 14.63
CA ILE A 226 -2.29 33.40 15.42
C ILE A 226 -0.91 32.76 15.42
N ARG A 227 -0.26 32.66 14.25
CA ARG A 227 1.09 32.14 14.08
C ARG A 227 2.08 32.95 14.90
N THR A 228 1.99 34.28 14.88
CA THR A 228 2.83 35.17 15.70
C THR A 228 2.59 34.93 17.19
N GLN A 229 1.32 34.83 17.64
CA GLN A 229 1.01 34.59 19.05
C GLN A 229 1.48 33.22 19.54
N LEU A 230 1.26 32.16 18.75
CA LEU A 230 1.74 30.82 19.06
C LEU A 230 3.27 30.76 19.04
N ARG A 231 3.90 31.44 18.09
CA ARG A 231 5.36 31.55 17.99
C ARG A 231 5.95 32.27 19.20
N CYS A 232 5.36 33.39 19.63
CA CYS A 232 5.75 34.07 20.86
C CYS A 232 5.60 33.14 22.07
N ALA A 233 4.42 32.52 22.26
CA ALA A 233 4.18 31.61 23.38
C ALA A 233 5.16 30.41 23.41
N TYR A 234 5.49 29.87 22.24
CA TYR A 234 6.49 28.81 22.09
C TYR A 234 7.88 29.29 22.51
N PHE A 235 8.40 30.34 21.86
CA PHE A 235 9.76 30.83 22.07
C PHE A 235 9.96 31.49 23.44
N ASP A 236 8.92 32.07 24.04
CA ASP A 236 8.98 32.65 25.38
C ASP A 236 9.26 31.59 26.45
N SER A 237 8.78 30.35 26.25
CA SER A 237 9.10 29.24 27.16
C SER A 237 10.59 28.87 27.12
N PHE A 238 11.24 28.96 25.96
CA PHE A 238 12.69 28.74 25.81
C PHE A 238 13.48 29.92 26.34
N ARG A 239 13.05 31.16 26.06
CA ARG A 239 13.64 32.37 26.63
C ARG A 239 13.66 32.26 28.14
N GLN A 240 12.55 31.88 28.78
CA GLN A 240 12.50 31.65 30.24
C GLN A 240 13.45 30.54 30.70
N ALA A 241 13.55 29.42 29.97
CA ALA A 241 14.46 28.33 30.31
C ALA A 241 15.96 28.73 30.20
N PHE A 242 16.30 29.66 29.30
CA PHE A 242 17.66 30.17 29.14
C PHE A 242 17.96 31.42 29.99
N ASP A 243 16.96 32.25 30.27
CA ASP A 243 17.07 33.51 31.00
C ASP A 243 16.90 33.36 32.51
N ALA A 244 16.47 32.19 33.01
CA ALA A 244 16.33 31.89 34.44
C ALA A 244 17.57 32.38 35.21
N SER A 245 17.44 33.59 35.76
CA SER A 245 18.54 34.48 36.09
C SER A 245 19.35 33.95 37.28
N ASP A 246 20.66 34.15 37.26
CA ASP A 246 21.56 33.90 38.40
C ASP A 246 21.37 34.89 39.56
N SER A 247 20.40 35.81 39.45
CA SER A 247 20.12 36.86 40.44
C SER A 247 19.55 36.40 41.78
N ASP A 248 19.45 35.08 42.03
CA ASP A 248 19.13 34.54 43.36
C ASP A 248 20.32 33.71 43.89
N PRO A 249 21.39 34.39 44.37
CA PRO A 249 22.64 33.77 44.76
C PRO A 249 22.55 32.91 46.04
N ASP A 250 21.49 33.07 46.84
CA ASP A 250 21.38 32.47 48.18
C ASP A 250 20.55 31.17 48.24
N GLY A 251 20.05 30.68 47.10
CA GLY A 251 19.30 29.42 47.03
C GLY A 251 20.20 28.18 46.88
N PRO A 252 20.34 27.29 47.89
CA PRO A 252 21.28 26.15 47.88
C PRO A 252 20.93 24.99 46.92
N ALA A 253 20.01 25.20 45.96
CA ALA A 253 19.50 24.17 45.04
C ALA A 253 19.61 24.52 43.54
N SER A 254 20.32 25.59 43.15
CA SER A 254 20.02 26.28 41.88
C SER A 254 20.92 25.96 40.67
N ILE A 255 22.16 25.46 40.82
CA ILE A 255 23.05 25.25 39.66
C ILE A 255 22.68 23.98 38.87
N GLY A 256 22.48 22.85 39.56
CA GLY A 256 22.15 21.58 38.93
C GLY A 256 20.78 21.59 38.23
N THR A 257 19.78 22.19 38.88
CA THR A 257 18.40 22.25 38.38
C THR A 257 18.25 23.13 37.13
N ARG A 258 19.01 24.22 37.02
CA ARG A 258 19.01 25.11 35.83
C ARG A 258 19.65 24.46 34.61
N SER A 259 20.77 23.75 34.79
CA SER A 259 21.40 23.00 33.68
C SER A 259 20.47 21.89 33.16
N ALA A 260 19.72 21.26 34.05
CA ALA A 260 18.73 20.23 33.73
C ALA A 260 17.51 20.76 32.94
N GLN A 261 17.26 22.08 32.94
CA GLN A 261 16.19 22.69 32.13
C GLN A 261 16.69 23.18 30.76
N ARG A 262 17.92 23.69 30.66
CA ARG A 262 18.51 24.18 29.41
C ARG A 262 18.75 23.08 28.37
N GLN A 263 19.19 21.89 28.81
CA GLN A 263 19.46 20.77 27.91
C GLN A 263 18.17 20.25 27.21
N PRO A 264 17.06 19.96 27.91
CA PRO A 264 15.80 19.60 27.25
C PRO A 264 15.25 20.70 26.36
N ALA A 265 15.40 21.97 26.75
CA ALA A 265 15.00 23.13 25.96
C ALA A 265 15.75 23.17 24.62
N TRP A 266 17.09 23.02 24.65
CA TRP A 266 17.88 22.91 23.43
C TRP A 266 17.53 21.68 22.61
N ASN A 267 17.37 20.51 23.21
CA ASN A 267 17.04 19.28 22.47
C ASN A 267 15.74 19.41 21.66
N ARG A 268 14.76 20.20 22.15
CA ARG A 268 13.55 20.52 21.39
C ARG A 268 13.84 21.48 20.23
N LEU A 269 14.52 22.59 20.48
CA LEU A 269 14.91 23.54 19.42
C LEU A 269 15.79 22.89 18.35
N ALA A 270 16.72 22.02 18.74
CA ALA A 270 17.57 21.26 17.85
C ALA A 270 16.75 20.32 16.96
N ARG A 271 15.68 19.70 17.51
CA ARG A 271 14.75 18.88 16.73
C ARG A 271 13.99 19.73 15.71
N ASP A 272 13.49 20.89 16.09
CA ASP A 272 12.80 21.80 15.16
C ASP A 272 13.73 22.26 14.03
N LEU A 273 14.99 22.58 14.37
CA LEU A 273 16.01 22.92 13.38
C LEU A 273 16.30 21.74 12.44
N ILE A 274 16.40 20.52 12.97
CA ILE A 274 16.58 19.30 12.16
C ILE A 274 15.42 19.12 11.19
N ASP A 275 14.18 19.22 11.68
CA ASP A 275 12.97 19.01 10.89
C ASP A 275 12.78 20.09 9.82
N ALA A 276 13.14 21.34 10.15
CA ALA A 276 13.09 22.46 9.21
C ALA A 276 14.16 22.34 8.11
N THR A 277 15.40 21.96 8.47
CA THR A 277 16.56 22.10 7.57
C THR A 277 16.97 20.81 6.85
N THR A 278 16.76 19.62 7.41
CA THR A 278 17.30 18.39 6.80
C THR A 278 16.62 18.02 5.49
N GLY A 279 15.36 18.42 5.30
CA GLY A 279 14.67 18.31 4.00
C GLY A 279 15.24 19.20 2.90
N LEU A 280 15.94 20.29 3.27
CA LEU A 280 16.57 21.22 2.32
C LEU A 280 17.93 20.70 1.81
N ILE A 281 18.61 19.88 2.62
CA ILE A 281 19.94 19.34 2.30
C ILE A 281 19.77 18.17 1.32
N PRO A 282 20.37 18.14 0.13
CA PRO A 282 20.33 16.97 -0.75
C PRO A 282 21.03 15.76 -0.12
N SER A 283 20.47 14.55 -0.24
CA SER A 283 21.05 13.30 0.29
C SER A 283 22.46 13.03 -0.25
N ARG A 284 22.72 13.42 -1.50
CA ARG A 284 24.02 13.31 -2.19
C ARG A 284 25.11 14.25 -1.68
N LEU A 285 24.78 15.26 -0.86
CA LEU A 285 25.77 16.21 -0.40
C LEU A 285 26.65 15.56 0.68
N ARG A 286 27.94 15.46 0.41
CA ARG A 286 28.92 14.94 1.38
C ARG A 286 29.26 15.99 2.44
N PRO A 287 29.45 15.58 3.71
CA PRO A 287 29.83 16.46 4.79
C PRO A 287 31.19 17.09 4.50
N ASP A 288 31.29 18.39 4.76
CA ASP A 288 32.56 19.09 4.68
C ASP A 288 33.38 18.75 5.91
N ARG A 289 34.53 18.08 5.73
CA ARG A 289 35.41 17.70 6.84
C ARG A 289 35.89 18.91 7.65
N SER A 290 35.93 20.10 7.07
CA SER A 290 36.27 21.33 7.81
C SER A 290 35.17 21.76 8.78
N LEU A 291 33.90 21.50 8.45
CA LEU A 291 32.76 21.83 9.29
C LEU A 291 32.43 20.69 10.27
N TYR A 292 32.55 19.43 9.83
CA TYR A 292 32.18 18.25 10.59
C TYR A 292 33.32 17.21 10.60
N PRO A 293 34.38 17.44 11.39
CA PRO A 293 35.56 16.56 11.41
C PRO A 293 35.29 15.17 11.98
N SER A 294 34.23 15.01 12.76
CA SER A 294 33.81 13.74 13.37
C SER A 294 32.96 12.85 12.45
N SER A 295 32.65 13.32 11.24
CA SER A 295 31.83 12.57 10.29
C SER A 295 32.63 11.44 9.64
N SER A 296 32.11 10.22 9.64
CA SER A 296 32.75 9.07 8.99
C SER A 296 32.71 9.18 7.46
N ASP A 297 33.70 8.58 6.80
CA ASP A 297 33.73 8.44 5.34
C ASP A 297 32.57 7.55 4.89
N GLY A 298 31.48 8.18 4.45
CA GLY A 298 30.22 7.51 4.07
C GLY A 298 28.98 8.18 4.67
N SER A 299 29.13 9.01 5.71
CA SER A 299 28.00 9.74 6.27
C SER A 299 27.50 10.82 5.29
N THR A 300 26.18 11.00 5.19
CA THR A 300 25.59 12.09 4.41
C THR A 300 25.63 13.41 5.19
N MET A 301 25.64 14.56 4.51
CA MET A 301 25.56 15.86 5.21
C MET A 301 24.32 15.94 6.11
N ARG A 302 23.19 15.32 5.72
CA ARG A 302 21.98 15.21 6.56
C ARG A 302 22.27 14.50 7.88
N ALA A 303 22.94 13.36 7.83
CA ALA A 303 23.29 12.59 9.02
C ALA A 303 24.30 13.36 9.90
N ALA A 304 25.29 14.02 9.30
CA ALA A 304 26.26 14.84 10.02
C ALA A 304 25.60 16.03 10.76
N VAL A 305 24.68 16.76 10.10
CA VAL A 305 23.92 17.85 10.72
C VAL A 305 23.04 17.35 11.86
N LYS A 306 22.31 16.24 11.64
CA LYS A 306 21.50 15.61 12.69
C LYS A 306 22.36 15.25 13.91
N GLN A 307 23.48 14.56 13.68
CA GLN A 307 24.39 14.14 14.73
C GLN A 307 25.01 15.31 15.49
N ASP A 308 25.41 16.39 14.81
CA ASP A 308 25.95 17.58 15.49
C ASP A 308 24.87 18.26 16.34
N LEU A 309 23.65 18.44 15.82
CA LEU A 309 22.58 19.09 16.57
C LEU A 309 22.08 18.25 17.77
N THR A 310 22.11 16.93 17.67
CA THR A 310 21.68 16.02 18.78
C THR A 310 22.79 15.59 19.71
N SER A 311 24.06 15.96 19.48
CA SER A 311 25.17 15.49 20.32
C SER A 311 24.96 15.88 21.79
N GLU A 312 24.91 14.89 22.68
CA GLU A 312 24.53 15.09 24.09
C GLU A 312 25.57 15.84 24.95
N GLN A 313 26.79 16.02 24.43
CA GLN A 313 27.89 16.65 25.16
C GLN A 313 27.80 18.19 25.10
N LEU A 314 26.80 18.78 25.74
CA LEU A 314 26.76 20.21 26.02
C LEU A 314 27.27 20.50 27.44
N PRO A 315 28.16 21.48 27.62
CA PRO A 315 28.71 21.83 28.92
C PRO A 315 27.62 22.40 29.84
N SER A 316 27.72 22.12 31.15
CA SER A 316 26.75 22.62 32.14
C SER A 316 26.92 24.11 32.44
N ASP A 317 28.12 24.65 32.23
CA ASP A 317 28.40 26.08 32.35
C ASP A 317 27.63 26.89 31.30
N ARG A 318 27.02 28.01 31.70
CA ARG A 318 26.14 28.81 30.83
C ARG A 318 26.87 29.39 29.63
N ALA A 319 28.01 30.03 29.85
CA ALA A 319 28.74 30.68 28.78
C ALA A 319 29.27 29.64 27.78
N GLN A 320 29.78 28.51 28.27
CA GLN A 320 30.22 27.41 27.41
C GLN A 320 29.05 26.75 26.67
N PHE A 321 27.89 26.62 27.31
CA PHE A 321 26.69 26.05 26.70
C PHE A 321 26.23 26.91 25.53
N GLU A 322 26.08 28.22 25.76
CA GLU A 322 25.67 29.18 24.74
C GLU A 322 26.69 29.22 23.59
N THR A 323 27.98 29.23 23.91
CA THR A 323 29.06 29.18 22.90
C THR A 323 28.99 27.90 22.06
N ALA A 324 28.73 26.74 22.68
CA ALA A 324 28.59 25.47 21.99
C ALA A 324 27.36 25.44 21.06
N CYS A 325 26.21 25.95 21.53
CA CYS A 325 24.99 26.07 20.74
C CYS A 325 25.17 27.03 19.54
N LEU A 326 25.79 28.19 19.76
CA LEU A 326 26.13 29.14 18.68
C LEU A 326 27.07 28.50 17.65
N GLY A 327 28.06 27.73 18.09
CA GLY A 327 28.95 27.00 17.19
C GLY A 327 28.22 25.98 16.31
N LYS A 328 27.24 25.25 16.85
CA LYS A 328 26.37 24.33 16.10
C LYS A 328 25.52 25.08 15.07
N MET A 329 24.93 26.21 15.48
CA MET A 329 24.13 27.06 14.59
C MET A 329 24.95 27.71 13.47
N TRP A 330 26.18 28.14 13.76
CA TRP A 330 27.11 28.65 12.75
C TRP A 330 27.42 27.61 11.67
N ARG A 331 27.69 26.36 12.07
CA ARG A 331 27.91 25.27 11.11
C ARG A 331 26.67 24.99 10.26
N LEU A 332 25.49 24.95 10.89
CA LEU A 332 24.22 24.79 10.18
C LEU A 332 23.99 25.93 9.17
N ALA A 333 24.22 27.18 9.56
CA ALA A 333 24.10 28.35 8.70
C ALA A 333 25.07 28.30 7.51
N ARG A 334 26.30 27.79 7.71
CA ARG A 334 27.26 27.54 6.62
C ARG A 334 26.78 26.44 5.66
N VAL A 335 26.14 25.39 6.16
CA VAL A 335 25.52 24.37 5.29
C VAL A 335 24.39 24.98 4.48
N LEU A 336 23.50 25.77 5.11
CA LEU A 336 22.43 26.48 4.41
C LEU A 336 22.98 27.45 3.36
N GLN A 337 24.06 28.18 3.66
CA GLN A 337 24.75 29.07 2.71
C GLN A 337 25.14 28.37 1.41
N ARG A 338 25.61 27.11 1.49
CA ARG A 338 26.00 26.33 0.31
C ARG A 338 24.80 25.86 -0.53
N LEU A 339 23.60 25.89 0.04
CA LEU A 339 22.35 25.45 -0.58
C LEU A 339 21.50 26.62 -1.05
N CYS A 340 21.76 27.83 -0.55
CA CYS A 340 21.02 29.02 -0.91
C CYS A 340 21.24 29.41 -2.37
N ALA A 341 20.16 29.82 -3.02
CA ALA A 341 20.23 30.55 -4.28
C ALA A 341 20.79 31.97 -4.02
N PRO A 342 21.40 32.62 -5.03
CA PRO A 342 21.97 33.97 -4.89
C PRO A 342 21.00 35.01 -4.30
N ALA A 343 19.69 34.83 -4.48
CA ALA A 343 18.65 35.70 -3.93
C ALA A 343 18.63 35.75 -2.39
N ARG A 344 19.12 34.71 -1.71
CA ARG A 344 19.09 34.56 -0.24
C ARG A 344 20.45 34.78 0.42
N ASP A 345 21.52 34.95 -0.36
CA ASP A 345 22.88 35.14 0.14
C ASP A 345 23.00 36.26 1.18
N ALA A 346 22.31 37.39 0.96
CA ALA A 346 22.33 38.52 1.88
C ALA A 346 21.74 38.18 3.25
N GLN A 347 20.65 37.40 3.27
CA GLN A 347 20.01 36.95 4.51
C GLN A 347 20.93 36.00 5.28
N VAL A 348 21.59 35.08 4.57
CA VAL A 348 22.52 34.12 5.19
C VAL A 348 23.78 34.79 5.71
N ARG A 349 24.33 35.76 4.98
CA ARG A 349 25.48 36.56 5.45
C ARG A 349 25.12 37.35 6.71
N THR A 350 23.97 38.02 6.72
CA THR A 350 23.47 38.73 7.91
C THR A 350 23.32 37.79 9.12
N LEU A 351 22.85 36.56 8.87
CA LEU A 351 22.72 35.53 9.90
C LEU A 351 24.09 35.05 10.39
N LEU A 352 25.04 34.80 9.50
CA LEU A 352 26.41 34.42 9.83
C LEU A 352 27.17 35.52 10.59
N ASP A 353 26.99 36.78 10.21
CA ASP A 353 27.60 37.94 10.89
C ASP A 353 27.05 38.08 12.32
N SER A 354 25.76 37.77 12.53
CA SER A 354 25.17 37.73 13.88
C SER A 354 25.58 36.51 14.72
N LEU A 355 26.13 35.49 14.06
CA LEU A 355 26.62 34.24 14.64
C LEU A 355 28.12 34.25 14.89
N GLU A 356 28.84 35.21 14.33
CA GLU A 356 30.26 35.37 14.59
C GLU A 356 30.43 35.72 16.07
N PRO A 357 31.18 34.90 16.84
CA PRO A 357 31.22 35.04 18.28
C PRO A 357 31.71 36.44 18.63
N PRO A 358 30.93 37.24 19.38
CA PRO A 358 31.45 38.49 19.91
C PRO A 358 32.68 38.16 20.75
N ALA A 359 33.68 39.04 20.73
CA ALA A 359 34.87 38.88 21.56
C ALA A 359 34.47 38.45 22.97
N PRO A 360 35.22 37.53 23.63
CA PRO A 360 34.82 36.82 24.86
C PRO A 360 34.44 37.70 26.05
N THR A 361 34.59 39.02 25.92
CA THR A 361 34.23 40.05 26.89
C THR A 361 32.76 40.48 26.81
N SER A 362 32.06 40.26 25.70
CA SER A 362 30.63 40.57 25.57
C SER A 362 29.82 39.30 25.80
N GLY A 363 29.37 39.10 27.04
CA GLY A 363 28.46 38.01 27.38
C GLY A 363 27.28 37.99 26.41
N ALA A 364 27.20 36.95 25.59
CA ALA A 364 26.07 36.74 24.70
C ALA A 364 24.82 36.58 25.56
N SER A 365 23.76 37.30 25.23
CA SER A 365 22.48 37.16 25.93
C SER A 365 21.74 35.94 25.39
N ALA A 366 21.12 35.15 26.26
CA ALA A 366 20.25 34.03 25.87
C ALA A 366 19.11 34.45 24.91
N VAL A 367 18.63 35.69 25.04
CA VAL A 367 17.70 36.32 24.09
C VAL A 367 18.26 36.33 22.66
N SER A 368 19.58 36.46 22.50
CA SER A 368 20.25 36.43 21.21
C SER A 368 20.21 35.04 20.57
N LEU A 369 20.34 33.96 21.36
CA LEU A 369 20.31 32.59 20.84
C LEU A 369 18.93 32.22 20.30
N VAL A 370 17.86 32.51 21.05
CA VAL A 370 16.49 32.20 20.62
C VAL A 370 16.11 32.99 19.37
N ASN A 371 16.42 34.29 19.33
CA ASN A 371 16.16 35.14 18.16
C ASN A 371 16.94 34.66 16.92
N LEU A 372 18.12 34.09 17.13
CA LEU A 372 18.89 33.51 16.05
C LEU A 372 18.28 32.20 15.54
N VAL A 373 17.77 31.34 16.43
CA VAL A 373 17.07 30.10 16.05
C VAL A 373 15.84 30.45 15.21
N GLU A 374 15.07 31.44 15.65
CA GLU A 374 13.95 32.00 14.90
C GLU A 374 14.37 32.42 13.49
N ARG A 375 15.47 33.18 13.34
CA ARG A 375 15.98 33.60 12.02
C ARG A 375 16.44 32.44 11.13
N VAL A 376 17.04 31.38 11.71
CA VAL A 376 17.42 30.18 10.96
C VAL A 376 16.18 29.44 10.46
N LEU A 377 15.14 29.33 11.29
CA LEU A 377 13.88 28.70 10.90
C LEU A 377 13.17 29.51 9.80
N ASP A 378 13.13 30.84 9.91
CA ASP A 378 12.58 31.73 8.88
C ASP A 378 13.31 31.58 7.55
N LEU A 379 14.65 31.51 7.60
CA LEU A 379 15.46 31.26 6.41
C LEU A 379 15.17 29.88 5.82
N ALA A 380 15.05 28.85 6.64
CA ALA A 380 14.75 27.49 6.20
C ALA A 380 13.37 27.40 5.53
N GLU A 381 12.36 28.07 6.08
CA GLU A 381 11.01 28.16 5.51
C GLU A 381 11.03 28.93 4.18
N ALA A 382 11.73 30.06 4.11
CA ALA A 382 11.90 30.82 2.87
C ALA A 382 12.61 29.98 1.79
N MET A 383 13.68 29.24 2.14
CA MET A 383 14.37 28.33 1.24
C MET A 383 13.48 27.16 0.79
N ARG A 384 12.61 26.66 1.68
CA ARG A 384 11.61 25.64 1.32
C ARG A 384 10.64 26.18 0.29
N GLY A 385 10.10 27.38 0.51
CA GLY A 385 9.23 28.06 -0.45
C GLY A 385 9.92 28.30 -1.80
N ASP A 386 11.20 28.69 -1.79
CA ASP A 386 12.00 28.85 -3.02
C ASP A 386 12.19 27.50 -3.73
N LEU A 387 12.49 26.42 -3.00
CA LEU A 387 12.59 25.07 -3.55
C LEU A 387 11.25 24.56 -4.09
N ASP A 388 10.13 24.87 -3.46
CA ASP A 388 8.81 24.43 -3.90
C ASP A 388 8.37 25.21 -5.15
N ARG A 389 8.70 26.51 -5.23
CA ARG A 389 8.55 27.31 -6.46
C ARG A 389 9.45 26.80 -7.57
N PHE A 390 10.72 26.51 -7.26
CA PHE A 390 11.65 25.93 -8.22
C PHE A 390 11.20 24.55 -8.66
N LYS A 391 10.74 23.67 -7.77
CA LYS A 391 10.20 22.36 -8.11
C LYS A 391 8.95 22.49 -8.94
N SER A 392 8.08 23.44 -8.66
CA SER A 392 6.88 23.70 -9.48
C SER A 392 7.27 24.16 -10.88
N ALA A 393 8.09 25.21 -11.00
CA ALA A 393 8.54 25.74 -12.28
C ALA A 393 9.45 24.78 -13.07
N ALA A 394 10.34 24.08 -12.36
CA ALA A 394 11.19 23.05 -12.93
C ALA A 394 10.41 21.79 -13.23
N SER A 395 9.34 21.44 -12.51
CA SER A 395 8.48 20.32 -12.93
C SER A 395 7.77 20.64 -14.23
N GLU A 396 7.32 21.89 -14.41
CA GLU A 396 6.70 22.33 -15.66
C GLU A 396 7.70 22.30 -16.83
N HIS A 397 8.92 22.81 -16.64
CA HIS A 397 9.95 22.84 -17.69
C HIS A 397 10.76 21.54 -17.86
N MET A 398 11.03 20.78 -16.80
CA MET A 398 11.75 19.50 -16.85
C MET A 398 10.87 18.38 -17.39
N VAL A 399 9.56 18.36 -17.12
CA VAL A 399 8.68 17.36 -17.73
C VAL A 399 8.70 17.46 -19.26
N ASP A 400 8.92 18.66 -19.80
CA ASP A 400 9.04 18.87 -21.24
C ASP A 400 10.48 18.68 -21.78
N ALA A 401 11.50 18.80 -20.93
CA ALA A 401 12.91 18.64 -21.33
C ALA A 401 13.49 17.23 -21.11
N MET A 402 12.92 16.45 -20.19
CA MET A 402 13.38 15.09 -19.88
C MET A 402 12.78 14.06 -20.83
N SER A 403 13.55 13.04 -21.18
CA SER A 403 12.99 11.91 -21.89
C SER A 403 12.00 11.16 -20.99
N GLU A 404 11.01 10.49 -21.59
CA GLU A 404 10.06 9.67 -20.84
C GLU A 404 10.76 8.58 -20.02
N ALA A 405 11.88 8.05 -20.51
CA ALA A 405 12.69 7.05 -19.80
C ALA A 405 13.32 7.63 -18.52
N ASP A 406 13.91 8.83 -18.60
CA ASP A 406 14.50 9.49 -17.42
C ASP A 406 13.41 9.82 -16.38
N LEU A 407 12.24 10.25 -16.85
CA LEU A 407 11.10 10.55 -15.99
C LEU A 407 10.58 9.28 -15.29
N GLN A 408 10.49 8.16 -16.01
CA GLN A 408 10.16 6.86 -15.43
C GLN A 408 11.19 6.43 -14.38
N GLU A 409 12.48 6.67 -14.60
CA GLU A 409 13.54 6.34 -13.65
C GLU A 409 13.43 7.19 -12.36
N ILE A 410 13.18 8.50 -12.49
CA ILE A 410 12.95 9.37 -11.33
C ILE A 410 11.71 8.90 -10.55
N ILE A 411 10.60 8.60 -11.23
CA ILE A 411 9.39 8.12 -10.56
C ILE A 411 9.66 6.79 -9.86
N LYS A 412 10.40 5.87 -10.49
CA LYS A 412 10.81 4.60 -9.87
C LYS A 412 11.59 4.83 -8.58
N GLN A 413 12.55 5.76 -8.60
CA GLN A 413 13.35 6.07 -7.43
C GLN A 413 12.51 6.71 -6.33
N GLU A 414 11.68 7.70 -6.65
CA GLU A 414 10.80 8.35 -5.66
C GLU A 414 9.79 7.36 -5.08
N ALA A 415 9.21 6.49 -5.92
CA ALA A 415 8.31 5.41 -5.48
C ALA A 415 9.01 4.47 -4.49
N ALA A 416 10.25 4.08 -4.80
CA ALA A 416 11.06 3.21 -3.96
C ALA A 416 11.42 3.86 -2.61
N GLU A 417 11.79 5.14 -2.61
CA GLU A 417 12.11 5.90 -1.40
C GLU A 417 10.87 6.07 -0.52
N LEU A 418 9.71 6.39 -1.11
CA LEU A 418 8.44 6.53 -0.40
C LEU A 418 7.95 5.18 0.18
N GLU A 419 8.03 4.11 -0.61
CA GLU A 419 7.71 2.75 -0.17
C GLU A 419 8.59 2.36 1.02
N ARG A 420 9.91 2.54 0.91
CA ARG A 420 10.86 2.25 1.99
C ARG A 420 10.53 3.03 3.25
N ALA A 421 10.35 4.34 3.14
CA ALA A 421 10.04 5.20 4.28
C ALA A 421 8.76 4.72 4.99
N THR A 422 7.71 4.47 4.22
CA THR A 422 6.39 4.05 4.72
C THR A 422 6.46 2.70 5.41
N VAL A 423 6.99 1.68 4.73
CA VAL A 423 7.02 0.30 5.27
C VAL A 423 8.00 0.19 6.45
N THR A 424 9.12 0.91 6.42
CA THR A 424 10.09 0.97 7.52
C THR A 424 9.47 1.61 8.76
N GLU A 425 8.73 2.72 8.61
CA GLU A 425 7.99 3.35 9.70
C GLU A 425 7.01 2.33 10.34
N TRP A 426 6.32 1.55 9.52
CA TRP A 426 5.31 0.60 10.00
C TRP A 426 5.89 -0.60 10.72
N CYS A 427 7.09 -1.02 10.35
CA CYS A 427 7.77 -2.15 10.96
C CYS A 427 8.64 -1.74 12.15
N GLY A 428 8.67 -0.45 12.52
CA GLY A 428 9.54 0.05 13.60
C GLY A 428 11.02 0.09 13.23
N GLY A 429 11.34 0.26 11.94
CA GLY A 429 12.70 0.32 11.41
C GLY A 429 13.05 -0.84 10.47
N GLU A 430 14.23 -0.75 9.86
CA GLU A 430 14.72 -1.72 8.86
C GLU A 430 14.92 -3.13 9.44
N GLU A 431 15.31 -3.22 10.71
CA GLU A 431 15.42 -4.49 11.44
C GLU A 431 14.06 -5.20 11.56
N GLY A 432 12.97 -4.43 11.76
CA GLY A 432 11.61 -4.98 11.80
C GLY A 432 11.18 -5.53 10.45
N VAL A 433 11.51 -4.84 9.36
CA VAL A 433 11.27 -5.34 7.99
C VAL A 433 12.05 -6.64 7.75
N ARG A 434 13.34 -6.67 8.08
CA ARG A 434 14.19 -7.88 7.97
C ARG A 434 13.69 -9.03 8.82
N TRP A 435 13.24 -8.76 10.04
CA TRP A 435 12.66 -9.77 10.92
C TRP A 435 11.38 -10.34 10.32
N SER A 436 10.48 -9.48 9.82
CA SER A 436 9.22 -9.91 9.21
C SER A 436 9.46 -10.76 7.96
N LEU A 437 10.42 -10.37 7.12
CA LEU A 437 10.83 -11.18 5.97
C LEU A 437 11.33 -12.57 6.39
N ARG A 438 12.22 -12.64 7.38
CA ARG A 438 12.73 -13.92 7.91
C ARG A 438 11.61 -14.78 8.48
N ALA A 439 10.67 -14.18 9.21
CA ALA A 439 9.52 -14.90 9.76
C ALA A 439 8.64 -15.48 8.65
N TRP A 440 8.39 -14.71 7.59
CA TRP A 440 7.63 -15.15 6.43
C TRP A 440 8.31 -16.30 5.68
N ILE A 441 9.61 -16.17 5.35
CA ILE A 441 10.39 -17.24 4.69
C ILE A 441 10.35 -18.54 5.52
N ARG A 442 10.47 -18.44 6.84
CA ARG A 442 10.47 -19.61 7.74
C ARG A 442 9.11 -20.30 7.85
N ARG A 443 8.00 -19.57 7.67
CA ARG A 443 6.65 -20.11 7.82
C ARG A 443 6.39 -21.27 6.87
N ASP A 444 6.85 -21.13 5.63
CA ASP A 444 6.51 -22.04 4.55
C ASP A 444 7.63 -23.08 4.27
N PHE A 445 8.90 -22.74 4.55
CA PHE A 445 10.05 -23.65 4.31
C PHE A 445 10.34 -24.64 5.44
N LEU A 446 9.98 -24.34 6.69
CA LEU A 446 10.44 -25.11 7.87
C LEU A 446 9.37 -25.99 8.52
N THR A 447 8.28 -26.31 7.81
CA THR A 447 7.44 -27.47 8.14
C THR A 447 7.78 -28.66 7.24
N PRO A 448 8.99 -29.26 7.33
CA PRO A 448 9.19 -30.56 6.72
C PRO A 448 8.31 -31.56 7.46
N ALA A 449 7.41 -32.21 6.72
CA ALA A 449 6.60 -33.33 7.19
C ALA A 449 7.45 -34.54 7.66
N THR A 450 8.78 -34.46 7.59
CA THR A 450 9.70 -35.47 8.11
C THR A 450 10.13 -35.12 9.53
N SER A 451 9.21 -35.39 10.46
CA SER A 451 9.48 -35.52 11.89
C SER A 451 10.51 -36.64 12.14
N SER A 452 11.79 -36.32 12.30
CA SER A 452 12.78 -37.21 12.98
C SER A 452 14.21 -36.65 12.96
N SER A 453 14.46 -35.45 13.50
CA SER A 453 15.77 -35.18 14.08
C SER A 453 15.74 -33.94 14.97
N GLU A 454 16.05 -34.13 16.24
CA GLU A 454 15.99 -33.20 17.38
C GLU A 454 17.10 -32.12 17.35
N ALA A 455 17.64 -31.79 16.17
CA ALA A 455 18.68 -30.79 16.03
C ALA A 455 18.04 -29.40 16.06
N ARG A 456 18.08 -28.76 17.24
CA ARG A 456 17.70 -27.36 17.45
C ARG A 456 18.33 -26.51 16.33
N PRO A 457 17.52 -25.86 15.46
CA PRO A 457 18.06 -25.08 14.36
C PRO A 457 18.89 -23.94 14.94
N VAL A 458 20.19 -23.98 14.67
CA VAL A 458 21.09 -22.84 14.90
C VAL A 458 20.45 -21.63 14.21
N PRO A 459 20.36 -20.45 14.85
CA PRO A 459 19.82 -19.25 14.22
C PRO A 459 20.60 -18.95 12.93
N SER A 460 20.02 -19.41 11.83
CA SER A 460 20.56 -19.42 10.48
C SER A 460 20.71 -18.00 9.92
N PRO A 461 21.54 -17.84 8.88
CA PRO A 461 22.03 -16.57 8.37
C PRO A 461 20.93 -15.68 7.80
N GLU A 462 21.32 -14.47 7.43
CA GLU A 462 20.47 -13.50 6.73
C GLU A 462 19.78 -14.14 5.52
N PRO A 463 18.52 -13.76 5.23
CA PRO A 463 17.72 -14.40 4.20
C PRO A 463 18.39 -14.21 2.84
N THR A 464 18.72 -15.32 2.17
CA THR A 464 19.35 -15.26 0.85
C THR A 464 18.32 -14.98 -0.24
N ARG A 465 18.78 -14.53 -1.41
CA ARG A 465 17.92 -14.35 -2.61
C ARG A 465 17.20 -15.65 -2.99
N VAL A 466 17.86 -16.79 -2.79
CA VAL A 466 17.31 -18.13 -3.09
C VAL A 466 16.16 -18.46 -2.15
N ASP A 467 16.31 -18.19 -0.86
CA ASP A 467 15.26 -18.40 0.14
C ASP A 467 14.04 -17.51 -0.15
N PHE A 468 14.29 -16.25 -0.51
CA PHE A 468 13.24 -15.32 -0.90
C PHE A 468 12.46 -15.79 -2.14
N ILE A 469 13.14 -16.21 -3.22
CA ILE A 469 12.48 -16.75 -4.41
C ILE A 469 11.64 -17.97 -4.06
N GLY A 470 12.19 -18.88 -3.27
CA GLY A 470 11.45 -20.07 -2.83
C GLY A 470 10.14 -19.68 -2.16
N ALA A 471 10.20 -18.81 -1.15
CA ALA A 471 9.01 -18.36 -0.43
C ALA A 471 8.03 -17.59 -1.33
N LEU A 472 8.52 -16.75 -2.25
CA LEU A 472 7.69 -16.00 -3.19
C LEU A 472 6.93 -16.93 -4.15
N VAL A 473 7.63 -17.89 -4.75
CA VAL A 473 7.01 -18.89 -5.62
C VAL A 473 6.01 -19.73 -4.82
N ASP A 474 6.35 -20.15 -3.61
CA ASP A 474 5.46 -20.97 -2.79
C ASP A 474 4.18 -20.23 -2.40
N SER A 475 4.30 -18.93 -2.08
CA SER A 475 3.16 -18.07 -1.83
C SER A 475 2.28 -17.90 -3.08
N LEU A 476 2.85 -17.65 -4.27
CA LEU A 476 2.09 -17.49 -5.51
C LEU A 476 1.38 -18.78 -5.97
N PHE A 477 1.97 -19.94 -5.70
CA PHE A 477 1.41 -21.25 -6.06
C PHE A 477 0.55 -21.86 -4.94
N SER A 478 0.38 -21.16 -3.82
CA SER A 478 -0.53 -21.55 -2.77
C SER A 478 -1.97 -21.58 -3.27
N THR A 479 -2.77 -22.53 -2.76
CA THR A 479 -4.23 -22.56 -2.99
C THR A 479 -4.96 -21.43 -2.26
N ARG A 480 -4.25 -20.72 -1.37
CA ARG A 480 -4.78 -19.60 -0.59
C ARG A 480 -4.45 -18.30 -1.30
N SER A 481 -5.43 -17.41 -1.39
CA SER A 481 -5.23 -16.10 -1.99
C SER A 481 -4.16 -15.34 -1.24
N VAL A 482 -3.22 -14.75 -1.98
CA VAL A 482 -2.28 -13.78 -1.46
C VAL A 482 -3.06 -12.68 -0.74
N ALA A 483 -2.77 -12.50 0.54
CA ALA A 483 -3.47 -11.56 1.41
C ALA A 483 -2.50 -10.49 1.92
N LEU A 484 -3.03 -9.28 2.12
CA LEU A 484 -2.30 -8.24 2.83
C LEU A 484 -2.12 -8.66 4.29
N THR A 485 -0.90 -8.52 4.81
CA THR A 485 -0.69 -8.64 6.25
C THR A 485 -1.57 -7.63 6.96
N ASP A 486 -2.21 -8.07 8.05
CA ASP A 486 -3.03 -7.21 8.89
C ASP A 486 -2.18 -6.06 9.45
N LEU A 487 -2.27 -4.91 8.78
CA LEU A 487 -1.55 -3.70 9.15
C LEU A 487 -1.96 -3.22 10.54
N GLY A 488 -3.19 -3.51 10.98
CA GLY A 488 -3.67 -3.16 12.31
C GLY A 488 -2.85 -3.82 13.41
N ARG A 489 -2.44 -5.08 13.21
CA ARG A 489 -1.52 -5.78 14.14
C ARG A 489 -0.13 -5.17 14.16
N LEU A 490 0.37 -4.69 13.02
CA LEU A 490 1.65 -3.99 12.97
C LEU A 490 1.58 -2.63 13.70
N VAL A 491 0.41 -1.98 13.71
CA VAL A 491 0.19 -0.69 14.38
C VAL A 491 0.19 -0.82 15.90
N THR A 492 -0.57 -1.78 16.43
CA THR A 492 -0.86 -1.81 17.87
C THR A 492 0.31 -2.29 18.71
N ASN A 493 1.15 -3.18 18.17
CA ASN A 493 2.26 -3.78 18.91
C ASN A 493 3.55 -3.91 18.07
N PRO A 494 4.23 -2.79 17.71
CA PRO A 494 5.54 -2.87 17.03
C PRO A 494 6.59 -3.62 17.87
N SER A 495 6.41 -3.67 19.20
CA SER A 495 7.27 -4.44 20.11
C SER A 495 7.05 -5.95 20.02
N GLU A 496 5.88 -6.44 19.58
CA GLU A 496 5.65 -7.88 19.38
C GLU A 496 6.44 -8.41 18.17
N LEU A 497 6.62 -7.60 17.13
CA LEU A 497 7.46 -7.94 15.98
C LEU A 497 8.94 -8.01 16.35
N SER A 498 9.38 -7.19 17.33
CA SER A 498 10.78 -7.14 17.74
C SER A 498 11.13 -8.17 18.80
N ARG A 499 10.13 -8.82 19.43
CA ARG A 499 10.38 -9.76 20.54
C ARG A 499 10.91 -11.09 19.99
N PRO A 500 12.16 -11.48 20.29
CA PRO A 500 12.70 -12.75 19.83
C PRO A 500 11.89 -13.91 20.44
N ALA A 501 11.44 -14.83 19.58
CA ALA A 501 10.59 -15.99 19.95
C ALA A 501 11.18 -16.88 21.07
N ALA A 502 12.46 -16.73 21.39
CA ALA A 502 13.14 -17.45 22.47
C ALA A 502 12.66 -17.07 23.88
N GLU A 503 12.07 -15.89 24.08
CA GLU A 503 11.52 -15.44 25.37
C GLU A 503 9.99 -15.56 25.47
N ALA A 504 9.33 -16.09 24.44
CA ALA A 504 7.94 -16.53 24.54
C ALA A 504 7.90 -17.87 25.31
N THR A 505 8.30 -17.84 26.58
CA THR A 505 8.24 -18.97 27.51
C THR A 505 6.81 -19.44 27.69
N ALA A 506 6.49 -20.62 27.14
CA ALA A 506 5.51 -21.61 27.60
C ALA A 506 4.08 -21.15 27.98
N ALA A 507 3.68 -19.92 27.68
CA ALA A 507 2.29 -19.50 27.79
C ALA A 507 1.48 -20.24 26.71
N GLU A 508 0.40 -20.87 27.15
CA GLU A 508 -0.42 -21.82 26.39
C GLU A 508 -0.60 -21.43 24.92
N PRO A 509 -0.61 -22.41 24.00
CA PRO A 509 -1.02 -22.18 22.63
C PRO A 509 -2.49 -21.75 22.67
N VAL A 510 -2.72 -20.44 22.80
CA VAL A 510 -4.01 -19.83 22.52
C VAL A 510 -4.31 -20.32 21.12
N ALA A 511 -5.29 -21.23 21.02
CA ALA A 511 -5.81 -21.80 19.80
C ALA A 511 -6.38 -20.63 18.99
N SER A 512 -5.47 -19.85 18.43
CA SER A 512 -5.75 -18.87 17.44
C SER A 512 -6.33 -19.74 16.35
N THR A 513 -7.62 -19.55 16.11
CA THR A 513 -8.31 -19.84 14.86
C THR A 513 -7.62 -19.01 13.76
N ALA A 514 -6.32 -19.25 13.62
CA ALA A 514 -5.39 -18.58 12.74
C ALA A 514 -5.98 -18.77 11.38
N ARG A 515 -6.65 -17.70 10.91
CA ARG A 515 -7.17 -17.66 9.57
C ARG A 515 -6.05 -18.11 8.67
N ASP A 516 -6.39 -19.11 7.88
CA ASP A 516 -5.54 -19.85 6.97
C ASP A 516 -5.12 -18.97 5.79
N ASP A 517 -4.68 -17.75 6.06
CA ASP A 517 -4.36 -16.76 5.05
C ASP A 517 -2.91 -16.94 4.57
N ASN A 518 -2.63 -16.50 3.35
CA ASN A 518 -1.30 -16.40 2.77
C ASN A 518 -0.82 -14.94 2.86
N PRO A 519 -0.46 -14.44 4.07
CA PRO A 519 -0.07 -13.06 4.27
C PRO A 519 1.29 -12.79 3.62
N LEU A 520 1.37 -11.66 2.91
CA LEU A 520 2.62 -11.16 2.35
C LEU A 520 3.45 -10.42 3.40
N PRO A 521 4.80 -10.52 3.37
CA PRO A 521 5.64 -9.71 4.22
C PRO A 521 5.45 -8.21 3.88
N PRO A 522 5.68 -7.30 4.84
CA PRO A 522 5.49 -5.86 4.65
C PRO A 522 6.20 -5.27 3.43
N ALA A 523 7.39 -5.79 3.09
CA ALA A 523 8.16 -5.40 1.91
C ALA A 523 7.47 -5.73 0.57
N LEU A 524 6.42 -6.55 0.56
CA LEU A 524 5.63 -6.89 -0.62
C LEU A 524 4.24 -6.26 -0.62
N VAL A 525 3.91 -5.41 0.37
CA VAL A 525 2.57 -4.82 0.50
C VAL A 525 2.21 -3.95 -0.70
N VAL A 526 3.15 -3.13 -1.21
CA VAL A 526 2.91 -2.30 -2.41
C VAL A 526 2.68 -3.16 -3.65
N LEU A 527 3.32 -4.32 -3.71
CA LEU A 527 3.19 -5.30 -4.80
C LEU A 527 1.99 -6.25 -4.64
N ALA A 528 1.24 -6.18 -3.54
CA ALA A 528 0.18 -7.13 -3.25
C ALA A 528 -0.88 -7.25 -4.37
N PRO A 529 -1.37 -6.16 -4.99
CA PRO A 529 -2.32 -6.27 -6.11
C PRO A 529 -1.72 -6.99 -7.32
N LEU A 530 -0.44 -6.72 -7.65
CA LEU A 530 0.27 -7.38 -8.74
C LEU A 530 0.51 -8.87 -8.43
N LEU A 531 0.85 -9.21 -7.19
CA LEU A 531 1.03 -10.59 -6.74
C LEU A 531 -0.27 -11.37 -6.76
N PHE A 532 -1.39 -10.74 -6.39
CA PHE A 532 -2.72 -11.33 -6.51
C PHE A 532 -3.11 -11.55 -7.99
N GLU A 533 -2.86 -10.57 -8.86
CA GLU A 533 -3.04 -10.70 -10.31
C GLU A 533 -2.19 -11.86 -10.87
N LEU A 534 -0.91 -11.92 -10.50
CA LEU A 534 0.03 -12.97 -10.89
C LEU A 534 -0.44 -14.36 -10.44
N GLN A 535 -0.89 -14.51 -9.19
CA GLN A 535 -1.44 -15.76 -8.69
C GLN A 535 -2.62 -16.22 -9.55
N ASN A 536 -3.55 -15.32 -9.88
CA ASN A 536 -4.70 -15.63 -10.72
C ASN A 536 -4.30 -15.96 -12.17
N LEU A 537 -3.29 -15.28 -12.73
CA LEU A 537 -2.76 -15.58 -14.06
C LEU A 537 -2.07 -16.96 -14.11
N LEU A 538 -1.32 -17.32 -13.08
CA LEU A 538 -0.70 -18.64 -12.95
C LEU A 538 -1.75 -19.74 -12.84
N GLN A 539 -2.83 -19.50 -12.08
CA GLN A 539 -3.97 -20.40 -12.04
C GLN A 539 -4.66 -20.51 -13.41
N ALA A 540 -4.89 -19.39 -14.12
CA ALA A 540 -5.45 -19.41 -15.46
C ALA A 540 -4.59 -20.22 -16.45
N LEU A 541 -3.26 -20.10 -16.38
CA LEU A 541 -2.33 -20.93 -17.16
C LEU A 541 -2.49 -22.42 -16.83
N GLY A 542 -2.63 -22.76 -15.54
CA GLY A 542 -2.94 -24.12 -15.09
C GLY A 542 -4.26 -24.64 -15.68
N ILE A 543 -5.29 -23.80 -15.73
CA ILE A 543 -6.62 -24.16 -16.25
C ILE A 543 -6.50 -24.46 -17.74
N LEU A 544 -5.83 -23.58 -18.49
CA LEU A 544 -5.61 -23.77 -19.91
C LEU A 544 -4.78 -25.02 -20.21
N ALA A 545 -3.70 -25.27 -19.47
CA ALA A 545 -2.90 -26.48 -19.65
C ALA A 545 -3.74 -27.74 -19.40
N ALA A 546 -4.58 -27.75 -18.36
CA ALA A 546 -5.48 -28.86 -18.09
C ALA A 546 -6.51 -29.05 -19.22
N ILE A 547 -7.10 -27.96 -19.73
CA ILE A 547 -7.99 -28.01 -20.90
C ILE A 547 -7.26 -28.55 -22.14
N ALA A 548 -6.01 -28.15 -22.38
CA ALA A 548 -5.21 -28.67 -23.48
C ALA A 548 -5.05 -30.19 -23.36
N THR A 549 -4.75 -30.71 -22.17
CA THR A 549 -4.65 -32.15 -21.95
C THR A 549 -5.99 -32.87 -22.16
N LEU A 550 -7.11 -32.26 -21.77
CA LEU A 550 -8.46 -32.80 -22.00
C LEU A 550 -8.80 -32.85 -23.49
N LEU A 551 -8.52 -31.78 -24.25
CA LEU A 551 -8.79 -31.69 -25.68
C LEU A 551 -7.95 -32.69 -26.47
N VAL A 552 -6.65 -32.80 -26.18
CA VAL A 552 -5.78 -33.80 -26.83
C VAL A 552 -6.27 -35.23 -26.56
N SER A 553 -6.77 -35.49 -25.36
CA SER A 553 -7.30 -36.82 -24.97
C SER A 553 -8.65 -37.13 -25.61
N THR A 554 -9.48 -36.13 -25.89
CA THR A 554 -10.85 -36.31 -26.40
C THR A 554 -10.94 -36.27 -27.91
N VAL A 555 -10.14 -35.42 -28.54
CA VAL A 555 -10.19 -35.13 -29.99
C VAL A 555 -9.06 -35.83 -30.74
N GLY A 556 -8.06 -36.35 -30.03
CA GLY A 556 -6.81 -36.84 -30.60
C GLY A 556 -5.86 -35.69 -30.94
N PRO A 557 -4.64 -35.99 -31.46
CA PRO A 557 -3.74 -34.96 -31.95
C PRO A 557 -4.44 -34.15 -33.04
N ALA A 558 -4.62 -32.84 -32.81
CA ALA A 558 -5.32 -31.98 -33.75
C ALA A 558 -4.54 -31.90 -35.07
N GLU A 559 -5.22 -32.12 -36.19
CA GLU A 559 -4.64 -31.96 -37.53
C GLU A 559 -4.37 -30.48 -37.85
N ASP A 560 -5.07 -29.55 -37.19
CA ASP A 560 -4.89 -28.11 -37.35
C ASP A 560 -4.36 -27.46 -36.04
N PRO A 561 -3.03 -27.28 -35.92
CA PRO A 561 -2.43 -26.63 -34.74
C PRO A 561 -2.87 -25.16 -34.61
N HIS A 562 -3.17 -24.47 -35.72
CA HIS A 562 -3.55 -23.06 -35.70
C HIS A 562 -4.95 -22.83 -35.13
N GLY A 563 -5.87 -23.78 -35.34
CA GLY A 563 -7.21 -23.75 -34.75
C GLY A 563 -7.15 -23.76 -33.22
N LEU A 564 -6.29 -24.63 -32.65
CA LEU A 564 -6.06 -24.68 -31.21
C LEU A 564 -5.45 -23.38 -30.69
N ASP A 565 -4.42 -22.84 -31.35
CA ASP A 565 -3.81 -21.57 -30.92
C ASP A 565 -4.85 -20.44 -30.81
N ARG A 566 -5.75 -20.32 -31.80
CA ARG A 566 -6.84 -19.32 -31.78
C ARG A 566 -7.82 -19.54 -30.64
N LEU A 567 -8.20 -20.79 -30.37
CA LEU A 567 -9.06 -21.14 -29.24
C LEU A 567 -8.41 -20.73 -27.92
N PHE A 568 -7.15 -21.10 -27.70
CA PHE A 568 -6.43 -20.79 -26.48
C PHE A 568 -6.18 -19.29 -26.31
N GLN A 569 -5.93 -18.57 -27.40
CA GLN A 569 -5.87 -17.11 -27.37
C GLN A 569 -7.20 -16.49 -26.94
N ARG A 570 -8.34 -17.00 -27.44
CA ARG A 570 -9.67 -16.54 -27.03
C ARG A 570 -9.95 -16.85 -25.56
N LEU A 571 -9.68 -18.08 -25.12
CA LEU A 571 -9.88 -18.49 -23.72
C LEU A 571 -8.99 -17.68 -22.76
N TRP A 572 -7.72 -17.46 -23.13
CA TRP A 572 -6.82 -16.59 -22.39
C TRP A 572 -7.37 -15.17 -22.28
N THR A 573 -7.84 -14.59 -23.39
CA THR A 573 -8.43 -13.24 -23.39
C THR A 573 -9.63 -13.16 -22.44
N ILE A 574 -10.48 -14.19 -22.41
CA ILE A 574 -11.62 -14.25 -21.48
C ILE A 574 -11.12 -14.30 -20.03
N LEU A 575 -10.18 -15.18 -19.71
CA LEU A 575 -9.63 -15.31 -18.35
C LEU A 575 -8.91 -14.03 -17.91
N GLU A 576 -8.03 -13.50 -18.76
CA GLU A 576 -7.27 -12.28 -18.51
C GLU A 576 -8.19 -11.06 -18.30
N GLN A 577 -9.28 -10.93 -19.06
CA GLN A 577 -10.27 -9.88 -18.84
C GLN A 577 -10.98 -9.98 -17.49
N ASN A 578 -11.21 -11.20 -16.99
CA ASN A 578 -11.82 -11.40 -15.67
C ASN A 578 -10.83 -11.12 -14.54
N ILE A 579 -9.54 -11.39 -14.75
CA ILE A 579 -8.49 -11.15 -13.76
C ILE A 579 -8.11 -9.66 -13.71
N SER A 580 -7.96 -9.03 -14.87
CA SER A 580 -7.49 -7.64 -15.01
C SER A 580 -8.58 -6.61 -14.78
N ARG A 581 -9.86 -7.02 -14.73
CA ARG A 581 -10.95 -6.16 -14.24
C ARG A 581 -10.72 -5.95 -12.75
N ALA A 582 -9.88 -4.97 -12.42
CA ALA A 582 -9.98 -4.30 -11.15
C ALA A 582 -11.47 -3.95 -10.96
N PRO A 583 -12.05 -4.12 -9.74
CA PRO A 583 -13.41 -3.71 -9.46
C PRO A 583 -13.47 -2.19 -9.63
N SER A 584 -13.64 -1.77 -10.88
CA SER A 584 -13.62 -0.37 -11.24
C SER A 584 -14.89 0.19 -10.63
N HIS A 585 -14.72 0.92 -9.53
CA HIS A 585 -15.73 1.66 -8.77
C HIS A 585 -16.65 2.54 -9.64
N SER A 586 -16.37 2.65 -10.95
CA SER A 586 -17.27 3.15 -11.99
C SER A 586 -18.62 2.42 -12.11
N ALA A 587 -18.85 1.29 -11.44
CA ALA A 587 -20.20 0.71 -11.31
C ALA A 587 -21.08 1.46 -10.28
N GLU A 588 -20.49 2.13 -9.29
CA GLU A 588 -21.26 2.84 -8.24
C GLU A 588 -21.43 4.34 -8.51
N LEU A 589 -20.58 4.95 -9.35
CA LEU A 589 -20.64 6.38 -9.68
C LEU A 589 -21.36 6.71 -11.01
N ARG A 590 -21.91 5.73 -11.74
CA ARG A 590 -22.83 5.99 -12.85
C ARG A 590 -24.24 6.29 -12.32
N SER A 591 -24.36 7.45 -11.67
CA SER A 591 -25.61 8.11 -11.31
C SER A 591 -26.13 8.90 -12.53
N ASP A 592 -27.34 8.51 -12.95
CA ASP A 592 -28.44 9.37 -13.43
C ASP A 592 -28.47 10.00 -14.83
N SER A 593 -27.75 9.49 -15.84
CA SER A 593 -28.10 9.82 -17.24
C SER A 593 -27.99 8.61 -18.19
N GLU A 594 -29.02 8.44 -19.02
CA GLU A 594 -29.31 7.33 -19.96
C GLU A 594 -29.92 6.04 -19.40
N VAL A 595 -31.21 6.12 -19.07
CA VAL A 595 -32.11 4.95 -19.06
C VAL A 595 -32.80 4.89 -20.43
N ASP A 596 -32.30 4.01 -21.31
CA ASP A 596 -33.13 3.20 -22.23
C ASP A 596 -32.36 2.06 -22.94
N LEU A 597 -31.04 1.93 -22.77
CA LEU A 597 -30.25 0.83 -23.37
C LEU A 597 -29.51 -0.06 -22.36
N ALA A 598 -29.59 0.24 -21.07
CA ALA A 598 -28.80 -0.45 -20.02
C ALA A 598 -29.40 -1.78 -19.52
N SER A 599 -30.68 -2.08 -19.79
CA SER A 599 -31.31 -3.33 -19.32
C SER A 599 -30.86 -4.58 -20.08
N THR A 600 -30.15 -4.43 -21.21
CA THR A 600 -29.62 -5.55 -21.99
C THR A 600 -28.18 -5.94 -21.60
N PHE A 601 -27.44 -5.06 -20.91
CA PHE A 601 -26.02 -5.29 -20.58
C PHE A 601 -25.75 -5.71 -19.13
N GLU A 602 -26.72 -5.58 -18.22
CA GLU A 602 -26.54 -5.88 -16.80
C GLU A 602 -26.47 -7.40 -16.46
N TYR A 603 -26.73 -8.28 -17.45
CA TYR A 603 -26.59 -9.74 -17.31
C TYR A 603 -25.24 -10.31 -17.80
N ALA A 604 -24.34 -9.49 -18.33
CA ALA A 604 -23.10 -9.95 -18.98
C ALA A 604 -21.93 -10.25 -18.03
N ASP A 605 -22.07 -9.98 -16.73
CA ASP A 605 -20.93 -9.96 -15.80
C ASP A 605 -20.90 -11.11 -14.77
N SER A 606 -21.94 -11.94 -14.65
CA SER A 606 -21.95 -13.09 -13.71
C SER A 606 -21.75 -14.47 -14.35
N THR A 607 -21.54 -14.57 -15.67
CA THR A 607 -21.62 -15.85 -16.42
C THR A 607 -20.36 -16.27 -17.21
N ARG A 608 -19.26 -15.52 -17.18
CA ARG A 608 -18.16 -15.73 -18.15
C ARG A 608 -17.32 -17.00 -17.92
N LEU A 609 -17.11 -17.43 -16.67
CA LEU A 609 -16.44 -18.71 -16.37
C LEU A 609 -17.36 -19.92 -16.58
N ALA A 610 -18.67 -19.77 -16.30
CA ALA A 610 -19.66 -20.82 -16.55
C ALA A 610 -19.74 -21.18 -18.05
N ASN A 611 -19.44 -20.22 -18.92
CA ASN A 611 -19.44 -20.42 -20.37
C ASN A 611 -18.17 -21.09 -20.90
N LEU A 612 -17.15 -21.38 -20.08
CA LEU A 612 -15.89 -21.94 -20.58
C LEU A 612 -16.08 -23.32 -21.20
N ALA A 613 -16.92 -24.17 -20.59
CA ALA A 613 -17.26 -25.47 -21.15
C ALA A 613 -18.06 -25.33 -22.47
N ASP A 614 -18.96 -24.36 -22.55
CA ASP A 614 -19.77 -24.12 -23.75
C ASP A 614 -18.97 -23.51 -24.89
N GLU A 615 -17.95 -22.69 -24.61
CA GLU A 615 -17.00 -22.21 -25.63
C GLU A 615 -16.18 -23.37 -26.23
N LEU A 616 -15.76 -24.33 -25.40
CA LEU A 616 -15.12 -25.54 -25.88
C LEU A 616 -16.06 -26.39 -26.73
N VAL A 617 -17.31 -26.60 -26.29
CA VAL A 617 -18.32 -27.33 -27.07
C VAL A 617 -18.64 -26.60 -28.37
N SER A 618 -18.73 -25.26 -28.35
CA SER A 618 -18.95 -24.43 -29.53
C SER A 618 -17.82 -24.59 -30.53
N TYR A 619 -16.56 -24.50 -30.07
CA TYR A 619 -15.38 -24.74 -30.90
C TYR A 619 -15.39 -26.13 -31.53
N LEU A 620 -15.69 -27.16 -30.75
CA LEU A 620 -15.77 -28.55 -31.25
C LEU A 620 -16.92 -28.74 -32.24
N SER A 621 -17.99 -27.95 -32.13
CA SER A 621 -19.16 -27.99 -33.03
C SER A 621 -18.95 -27.21 -34.33
N GLN A 622 -17.94 -26.33 -34.40
CA GLN A 622 -17.66 -25.59 -35.62
C GLN A 622 -17.21 -26.57 -36.73
N PRO A 623 -17.83 -26.51 -37.92
CA PRO A 623 -17.46 -27.37 -39.04
C PRO A 623 -16.09 -26.95 -39.59
N THR A 624 -15.03 -27.37 -38.92
CA THR A 624 -13.65 -27.19 -39.36
C THR A 624 -13.29 -28.35 -40.29
N ASN A 625 -13.05 -28.02 -41.56
CA ASN A 625 -12.47 -28.90 -42.59
C ASN A 625 -13.04 -30.33 -42.66
N GLY A 626 -14.37 -30.46 -42.71
CA GLY A 626 -15.01 -31.75 -42.97
C GLY A 626 -15.05 -32.72 -41.79
N ARG A 627 -14.74 -32.27 -40.57
CA ARG A 627 -15.03 -33.07 -39.37
C ARG A 627 -16.53 -33.28 -39.20
N THR A 628 -16.93 -34.53 -38.97
CA THR A 628 -18.28 -34.84 -38.52
C THR A 628 -18.54 -34.14 -37.19
N PRO A 629 -19.71 -33.51 -37.00
CA PRO A 629 -20.04 -32.85 -35.75
C PRO A 629 -19.84 -33.83 -34.57
N PRO A 630 -19.22 -33.37 -33.46
CA PRO A 630 -18.91 -34.24 -32.34
C PRO A 630 -20.19 -34.83 -31.77
N GLN A 631 -20.14 -36.12 -31.41
CA GLN A 631 -21.26 -36.80 -30.77
C GLN A 631 -21.61 -36.13 -29.44
N LEU A 632 -22.89 -36.14 -29.06
CA LEU A 632 -23.39 -35.60 -27.78
C LEU A 632 -22.57 -36.10 -26.57
N ALA A 633 -22.22 -37.39 -26.55
CA ALA A 633 -21.40 -37.99 -25.51
C ALA A 633 -20.00 -37.37 -25.37
N THR A 634 -19.42 -36.86 -26.47
CA THR A 634 -18.14 -36.14 -26.44
C THR A 634 -18.31 -34.77 -25.81
N MET A 635 -19.40 -34.07 -26.13
CA MET A 635 -19.72 -32.76 -25.53
C MET A 635 -19.95 -32.89 -24.01
N GLU A 636 -20.70 -33.89 -23.56
CA GLU A 636 -20.93 -34.17 -22.14
C GLU A 636 -19.62 -34.55 -21.41
N ARG A 637 -18.74 -35.31 -22.07
CA ARG A 637 -17.41 -35.64 -21.54
C ARG A 637 -16.53 -34.39 -21.39
N VAL A 638 -16.58 -33.47 -22.35
CA VAL A 638 -15.85 -32.19 -22.27
C VAL A 638 -16.39 -31.34 -21.12
N ARG A 639 -17.72 -31.20 -20.98
CA ARG A 639 -18.33 -30.45 -19.86
C ARG A 639 -17.93 -31.02 -18.50
N SER A 640 -18.13 -32.32 -18.31
CA SER A 640 -17.74 -33.01 -17.06
C SER A 640 -16.23 -32.97 -16.80
N GLY A 641 -15.41 -32.99 -17.87
CA GLY A 641 -13.97 -32.80 -17.78
C GLY A 641 -13.59 -31.40 -17.30
N VAL A 642 -14.21 -30.36 -17.84
CA VAL A 642 -14.01 -28.97 -17.39
C VAL A 642 -14.44 -28.80 -15.94
N ASP A 643 -15.63 -29.27 -15.55
CA ASP A 643 -16.13 -29.19 -14.18
C ASP A 643 -15.20 -29.88 -13.17
N ARG A 644 -14.56 -30.96 -13.60
CA ARG A 644 -13.56 -31.68 -12.80
C ARG A 644 -12.24 -30.91 -12.69
N ILE A 645 -11.76 -30.34 -13.80
CA ILE A 645 -10.51 -29.57 -13.87
C ILE A 645 -10.55 -28.30 -13.02
N LEU A 646 -11.73 -27.68 -12.91
CA LEU A 646 -11.92 -26.48 -12.08
C LEU A 646 -11.83 -26.77 -10.56
N ARG A 647 -11.67 -28.02 -10.15
CA ARG A 647 -11.47 -28.40 -8.74
C ARG A 647 -9.98 -28.49 -8.40
N TYR A 648 -9.57 -27.81 -7.34
CA TYR A 648 -8.17 -27.82 -6.87
C TYR A 648 -7.69 -29.21 -6.46
N GLU A 649 -8.61 -30.14 -6.17
CA GLU A 649 -8.30 -31.50 -5.76
C GLU A 649 -7.85 -32.39 -6.92
N ASP A 650 -8.12 -31.99 -8.17
CA ASP A 650 -7.85 -32.82 -9.33
C ASP A 650 -6.34 -33.15 -9.47
N PRO A 651 -5.97 -34.41 -9.70
CA PRO A 651 -4.57 -34.82 -9.78
C PRO A 651 -3.83 -34.23 -11.00
N VAL A 652 -4.52 -33.99 -12.12
CA VAL A 652 -3.93 -33.37 -13.31
C VAL A 652 -3.63 -31.91 -13.01
N TRP A 653 -4.57 -31.19 -12.39
CA TRP A 653 -4.36 -29.83 -11.90
C TRP A 653 -3.14 -29.74 -10.98
N LYS A 654 -3.10 -30.56 -9.92
CA LYS A 654 -1.98 -30.58 -8.96
C LYS A 654 -0.64 -30.87 -9.61
N LEU A 655 -0.61 -31.81 -10.57
CA LEU A 655 0.60 -32.16 -11.31
C LEU A 655 1.09 -30.98 -12.18
N LEU A 656 0.18 -30.33 -12.92
CA LEU A 656 0.51 -29.21 -13.79
C LEU A 656 0.98 -28.00 -12.99
N MET A 657 0.27 -27.63 -11.92
CA MET A 657 0.65 -26.52 -11.06
C MET A 657 1.99 -26.77 -10.36
N ARG A 658 2.27 -28.01 -9.93
CA ARG A 658 3.58 -28.38 -9.37
C ARG A 658 4.70 -28.20 -10.40
N ARG A 659 4.50 -28.67 -11.64
CA ARG A 659 5.51 -28.49 -12.71
C ARG A 659 5.73 -27.03 -13.06
N LEU A 660 4.66 -26.24 -13.09
CA LEU A 660 4.73 -24.80 -13.34
C LEU A 660 5.47 -24.08 -12.19
N ARG A 661 5.21 -24.45 -10.93
CA ARG A 661 5.95 -23.98 -9.75
C ARG A 661 7.43 -24.27 -9.86
N ASP A 662 7.78 -25.53 -10.08
CA ASP A 662 9.19 -25.99 -10.17
C ASP A 662 9.91 -25.29 -11.33
N GLY A 663 9.24 -25.14 -12.48
CA GLY A 663 9.77 -24.43 -13.64
C GLY A 663 9.94 -22.93 -13.42
N ALA A 664 8.98 -22.28 -12.76
CA ALA A 664 9.06 -20.86 -12.40
C ALA A 664 10.21 -20.59 -11.43
N GLN A 665 10.37 -21.43 -10.39
CA GLN A 665 11.47 -21.34 -9.45
C GLN A 665 12.82 -21.52 -10.16
N ALA A 666 12.96 -22.54 -11.00
CA ALA A 666 14.19 -22.78 -11.75
C ALA A 666 14.54 -21.62 -12.70
N ALA A 667 13.54 -21.02 -13.35
CA ALA A 667 13.73 -19.88 -14.24
C ALA A 667 14.21 -18.63 -13.49
N LEU A 668 13.60 -18.30 -12.34
CA LEU A 668 14.03 -17.18 -11.51
C LEU A 668 15.45 -17.37 -10.97
N LEU A 669 15.77 -18.56 -10.46
CA LEU A 669 17.10 -18.86 -9.96
C LEU A 669 18.17 -18.79 -11.07
N ARG A 670 17.84 -19.24 -12.28
CA ARG A 670 18.72 -19.10 -13.45
C ARG A 670 18.93 -17.63 -13.82
N ALA A 671 17.87 -16.83 -13.83
CA ALA A 671 17.96 -15.41 -14.14
C ALA A 671 18.91 -14.67 -13.17
N ILE A 672 18.84 -14.97 -11.87
CA ILE A 672 19.79 -14.42 -10.88
C ILE A 672 21.22 -14.87 -11.17
N ALA A 673 21.42 -16.16 -11.45
CA ALA A 673 22.75 -16.70 -11.71
C ALA A 673 23.38 -16.05 -12.96
N GLU A 674 22.59 -15.78 -14.00
CA GLU A 674 23.04 -15.09 -15.20
C GLU A 674 23.30 -13.59 -14.98
N GLU A 675 22.52 -12.94 -14.12
CA GLU A 675 22.69 -11.52 -13.77
C GLU A 675 23.97 -11.30 -12.96
N GLY A 676 24.28 -12.18 -12.00
CA GLY A 676 25.53 -12.12 -11.23
C GLY A 676 26.80 -12.34 -12.06
N LEU A 677 26.69 -13.00 -13.22
CA LEU A 677 27.81 -13.18 -14.16
C LEU A 677 28.05 -11.97 -15.06
N ARG A 678 27.10 -11.03 -15.12
CA ARG A 678 27.26 -9.79 -15.89
C ARG A 678 27.98 -8.75 -15.02
N PRO A 679 29.22 -8.36 -15.34
CA PRO A 679 29.90 -7.32 -14.58
C PRO A 679 29.09 -6.03 -14.63
N ASN A 680 28.66 -5.55 -13.45
CA ASN A 680 27.74 -4.42 -13.20
C ASN A 680 28.12 -3.06 -13.82
N GLY A 681 29.21 -2.97 -14.59
CA GLY A 681 29.66 -1.75 -15.28
C GLY A 681 29.38 -1.70 -16.78
N ALA A 682 28.80 -2.75 -17.38
CA ALA A 682 28.52 -2.81 -18.82
C ALA A 682 27.04 -2.58 -19.15
N THR A 683 26.33 -1.76 -18.38
CA THR A 683 25.02 -1.25 -18.76
C THR A 683 25.19 -0.36 -19.99
N THR A 684 24.93 -0.93 -21.16
CA THR A 684 24.57 -0.19 -22.38
C THR A 684 25.49 0.95 -22.79
N SER A 685 26.79 0.89 -22.46
CA SER A 685 27.79 1.47 -23.37
C SER A 685 27.54 0.73 -24.68
N ALA A 686 26.85 1.41 -25.60
CA ALA A 686 26.53 0.94 -26.94
C ALA A 686 27.68 0.05 -27.38
N ARG A 687 27.44 -1.26 -27.50
CA ARG A 687 28.45 -2.24 -27.86
C ARG A 687 28.94 -1.80 -29.22
N VAL A 688 29.98 -0.96 -29.24
CA VAL A 688 30.58 -0.43 -30.46
C VAL A 688 30.91 -1.69 -31.23
N PRO A 689 30.27 -1.95 -32.38
CA PRO A 689 30.55 -3.14 -33.14
C PRO A 689 32.07 -3.20 -33.30
N SER A 690 32.70 -4.29 -32.87
CA SER A 690 34.16 -4.44 -32.91
C SER A 690 34.73 -4.28 -34.33
N VAL A 691 33.84 -4.22 -35.33
CA VAL A 691 34.12 -3.89 -36.71
C VAL A 691 33.31 -2.64 -37.09
N LEU A 692 33.86 -1.46 -36.83
CA LEU A 692 33.44 -0.23 -37.51
C LEU A 692 33.88 -0.36 -38.98
N ARG A 693 33.00 -0.87 -39.85
CA ARG A 693 33.24 -0.93 -41.30
C ARG A 693 33.19 0.49 -41.89
N THR A 694 34.28 1.22 -41.75
CA THR A 694 34.53 2.45 -42.49
C THR A 694 34.96 2.10 -43.92
N GLY A 695 34.16 2.49 -44.92
CA GLY A 695 34.67 2.75 -46.26
C GLY A 695 34.08 1.91 -47.41
N ARG A 696 33.28 2.62 -48.23
CA ARG A 696 33.28 2.66 -49.70
C ARG A 696 33.43 1.36 -50.51
N MET A 697 32.37 1.12 -51.29
CA MET A 697 32.40 0.74 -52.71
C MET A 697 33.04 -0.62 -53.05
N ALA A 698 32.21 -1.67 -53.13
CA ALA A 698 32.29 -2.61 -54.24
C ALA A 698 30.93 -3.29 -54.43
N SER A 699 30.41 -3.13 -55.64
CA SER A 699 29.25 -3.85 -56.19
C SER A 699 29.50 -5.36 -56.11
N SER A 700 28.91 -6.03 -55.13
CA SER A 700 28.77 -7.49 -55.17
C SER A 700 27.44 -7.89 -54.53
N ARG A 701 26.53 -8.31 -55.42
CA ARG A 701 25.44 -9.28 -55.23
C ARG A 701 24.84 -9.38 -53.81
N PRO A 702 23.56 -9.00 -53.62
CA PRO A 702 22.91 -9.12 -52.33
C PRO A 702 22.84 -10.60 -51.93
N ALA A 703 23.74 -11.03 -51.06
CA ALA A 703 23.50 -12.20 -50.24
C ALA A 703 22.29 -11.87 -49.36
N PRO A 704 21.27 -12.75 -49.28
CA PRO A 704 20.15 -12.52 -48.38
C PRO A 704 20.73 -12.31 -46.99
N ALA A 705 20.56 -11.10 -46.47
CA ALA A 705 20.92 -10.76 -45.10
C ALA A 705 20.03 -11.59 -44.20
N ALA A 706 20.49 -12.80 -43.88
CA ALA A 706 20.14 -13.51 -42.67
C ALA A 706 20.71 -12.70 -41.51
N ASN A 707 20.13 -11.52 -41.26
CA ASN A 707 19.98 -11.01 -39.90
C ASN A 707 18.97 -11.96 -39.24
N GLU A 708 19.40 -13.20 -39.03
CA GLU A 708 18.86 -14.04 -38.00
C GLU A 708 19.23 -13.28 -36.73
N TYR A 709 18.34 -12.39 -36.32
CA TYR A 709 18.39 -11.78 -35.01
C TYR A 709 18.49 -12.96 -34.06
N GLU A 710 19.69 -13.20 -33.50
CA GLU A 710 19.90 -14.20 -32.48
C GLU A 710 18.87 -13.91 -31.40
N ARG A 711 17.77 -14.66 -31.47
CA ARG A 711 16.69 -14.53 -30.52
C ARG A 711 17.32 -14.96 -29.21
N PRO A 712 17.41 -14.08 -28.20
CA PRO A 712 18.02 -14.44 -26.93
C PRO A 712 17.39 -15.76 -26.50
N SER A 713 18.24 -16.74 -26.18
CA SER A 713 17.76 -18.07 -25.81
C SER A 713 16.70 -17.91 -24.71
N PRO A 714 15.56 -18.60 -24.83
CA PRO A 714 14.47 -18.43 -23.88
C PRO A 714 15.00 -18.73 -22.48
N LEU A 715 14.80 -17.80 -21.55
CA LEU A 715 15.26 -17.91 -20.17
C LEU A 715 14.62 -19.13 -19.47
N ILE A 716 13.42 -19.48 -19.91
CA ILE A 716 12.59 -20.53 -19.33
C ILE A 716 12.73 -21.80 -20.17
N SER A 717 13.17 -22.88 -19.53
CA SER A 717 13.16 -24.20 -20.15
C SER A 717 11.71 -24.66 -20.37
N PRO A 718 11.40 -25.36 -21.47
CA PRO A 718 10.06 -25.87 -21.74
C PRO A 718 9.50 -26.68 -20.55
N ILE A 719 8.30 -26.34 -20.09
CA ILE A 719 7.66 -26.96 -18.92
C ILE A 719 6.65 -28.00 -19.41
N LYS A 720 6.91 -29.27 -19.09
CA LYS A 720 6.06 -30.40 -19.53
C LYS A 720 4.58 -30.20 -19.20
N GLY A 721 3.76 -30.10 -20.24
CA GLY A 721 2.32 -29.86 -20.15
C GLY A 721 1.90 -28.44 -20.53
N PHE A 722 2.86 -27.54 -20.68
CA PHE A 722 2.69 -26.17 -21.19
C PHE A 722 3.33 -25.99 -22.58
N ASP A 723 4.02 -27.02 -23.09
CA ASP A 723 4.71 -26.99 -24.39
C ASP A 723 3.74 -26.96 -25.59
N HIS A 724 2.51 -27.46 -25.39
CA HIS A 724 1.49 -27.56 -26.43
C HIS A 724 0.12 -27.09 -25.91
N PRO A 725 -0.56 -26.15 -26.61
CA PRO A 725 -0.09 -25.44 -27.81
C PRO A 725 1.08 -24.46 -27.55
N PRO A 726 1.87 -24.08 -28.58
CA PRO A 726 2.98 -23.13 -28.44
C PRO A 726 2.59 -21.79 -27.79
N PHE A 727 1.33 -21.38 -27.96
CA PHE A 727 0.75 -20.23 -27.29
C PHE A 727 0.90 -20.27 -25.75
N LEU A 728 0.73 -21.46 -25.13
CA LEU A 728 0.87 -21.60 -23.67
C LEU A 728 2.31 -21.38 -23.21
N ALA A 729 3.28 -21.95 -23.91
CA ALA A 729 4.69 -21.76 -23.59
C ALA A 729 5.08 -20.27 -23.68
N ALA A 730 4.63 -19.57 -24.73
CA ALA A 730 4.85 -18.14 -24.89
C ALA A 730 4.21 -17.31 -23.75
N LYS A 731 2.99 -17.68 -23.31
CA LYS A 731 2.31 -16.99 -22.20
C LYS A 731 2.92 -17.29 -20.83
N VAL A 732 3.40 -18.51 -20.60
CA VAL A 732 4.20 -18.84 -19.41
C VAL A 732 5.47 -17.97 -19.38
N GLU A 733 6.17 -17.86 -20.51
CA GLU A 733 7.35 -17.01 -20.63
C GLU A 733 7.03 -15.54 -20.36
N GLU A 734 5.98 -15.00 -20.98
CA GLU A 734 5.53 -13.63 -20.77
C GLU A 734 5.22 -13.33 -19.29
N VAL A 735 4.43 -14.18 -18.62
CA VAL A 735 4.03 -13.98 -17.22
C VAL A 735 5.23 -14.08 -16.28
N LEU A 736 6.07 -15.10 -16.45
CA LEU A 736 7.22 -15.31 -15.57
C LEU A 736 8.33 -14.26 -15.79
N GLN A 737 8.64 -13.91 -17.03
CA GLN A 737 9.70 -12.96 -17.33
C GLN A 737 9.27 -11.52 -17.11
N THR A 738 8.10 -11.12 -17.63
CA THR A 738 7.69 -9.71 -17.62
C THR A 738 7.08 -9.32 -16.29
N LYS A 739 6.15 -10.13 -15.76
CA LYS A 739 5.41 -9.75 -14.56
C LYS A 739 6.12 -10.20 -13.28
N LEU A 740 6.58 -11.46 -13.20
CA LEU A 740 7.20 -11.99 -11.99
C LEU A 740 8.67 -11.53 -11.83
N LEU A 741 9.53 -11.78 -12.81
CA LEU A 741 10.95 -11.41 -12.73
C LEU A 741 11.14 -9.89 -12.76
N VAL A 742 10.63 -9.23 -13.80
CA VAL A 742 10.82 -7.77 -13.96
C VAL A 742 9.90 -6.97 -13.05
N GLY A 743 8.62 -7.32 -12.94
CA GLY A 743 7.65 -6.56 -12.14
C GLY A 743 7.78 -6.72 -10.63
N VAL A 744 8.08 -7.93 -10.15
CA VAL A 744 8.15 -8.21 -8.71
C VAL A 744 9.59 -8.32 -8.22
N TYR A 745 10.34 -9.31 -8.71
CA TYR A 745 11.65 -9.64 -8.13
C TYR A 745 12.63 -8.46 -8.26
N ARG A 746 12.76 -7.86 -9.46
CA ARG A 746 13.64 -6.71 -9.67
C ARG A 746 13.23 -5.47 -8.87
N HIS A 747 11.93 -5.24 -8.70
CA HIS A 747 11.44 -4.18 -7.82
C HIS A 747 11.90 -4.41 -6.39
N VAL A 748 11.71 -5.62 -5.85
CA VAL A 748 12.15 -5.95 -4.48
C VAL A 748 13.66 -5.84 -4.33
N GLU A 749 14.43 -6.30 -5.30
CA GLU A 749 15.89 -6.15 -5.29
C GLU A 749 16.33 -4.69 -5.29
N GLN A 750 15.70 -3.84 -6.10
CA GLN A 750 16.01 -2.41 -6.19
C GLN A 750 15.58 -1.63 -4.95
N VAL A 751 14.41 -1.94 -4.38
CA VAL A 751 13.82 -1.19 -3.27
C VAL A 751 14.33 -1.69 -1.92
N TRP A 752 14.53 -2.99 -1.76
CA TRP A 752 14.80 -3.62 -0.48
C TRP A 752 16.10 -4.42 -0.41
N GLY A 753 16.81 -4.60 -1.54
CA GLY A 753 18.01 -5.42 -1.59
C GLY A 753 19.16 -4.93 -0.70
N ASP A 754 19.25 -3.62 -0.45
CA ASP A 754 20.18 -3.00 0.49
C ASP A 754 19.80 -3.31 1.95
N VAL A 755 18.52 -3.12 2.30
CA VAL A 755 17.97 -3.44 3.62
C VAL A 755 18.12 -4.93 3.94
N PHE A 756 17.96 -5.80 2.95
CA PHE A 756 18.13 -7.25 3.09
C PHE A 756 19.58 -7.73 3.00
N ARG A 757 20.54 -6.82 2.75
CA ARG A 757 21.98 -7.12 2.61
C ARG A 757 22.24 -8.17 1.53
N TRP A 758 21.47 -8.12 0.44
CA TRP A 758 21.69 -9.00 -0.69
C TRP A 758 22.99 -8.60 -1.41
N PRO A 759 23.92 -9.54 -1.66
CA PRO A 759 25.20 -9.20 -2.26
C PRO A 759 24.99 -8.50 -3.60
N GLY A 760 25.66 -7.37 -3.82
CA GLY A 760 25.59 -6.58 -5.06
C GLY A 760 24.60 -5.41 -5.08
N SER A 761 23.83 -5.17 -4.01
CA SER A 761 22.83 -4.08 -3.96
C SER A 761 23.38 -2.70 -3.57
N GLY A 762 24.58 -2.60 -2.98
CA GLY A 762 25.13 -1.29 -2.59
C GLY A 762 26.57 -1.34 -2.09
N GLU A 763 27.37 -0.39 -2.57
CA GLU A 763 28.68 0.06 -2.06
C GLU A 763 29.94 -0.81 -2.24
N GLU A 764 29.92 -2.13 -2.13
CA GLU A 764 31.19 -2.88 -2.20
C GLU A 764 31.84 -2.89 -3.59
N ALA A 765 31.06 -2.65 -4.66
CA ALA A 765 31.58 -2.59 -6.03
C ALA A 765 32.27 -1.26 -6.39
N ALA A 766 32.21 -0.24 -5.53
CA ALA A 766 32.75 1.09 -5.81
C ALA A 766 34.10 1.40 -5.13
N MET A 767 34.71 0.43 -4.43
CA MET A 767 36.11 0.54 -4.00
C MET A 767 37.03 0.00 -5.11
N PRO A 768 37.77 0.85 -5.84
CA PRO A 768 38.87 0.37 -6.66
C PRO A 768 39.93 -0.23 -5.72
N VAL A 769 40.26 -1.50 -5.94
CA VAL A 769 41.43 -2.16 -5.33
C VAL A 769 42.71 -1.61 -5.94
#